data_AF-A0AA43RN08-F1
#
_entry.id   AF-A0AA43RN08-F1
#
_cell.length_a   1.000
_cell.length_b   1.000
_cell.length_c   1.000
_cell.angle_alpha   90.00
_cell.angle_beta   90.00
_cell.angle_gamma   90.00
#
_symmetry.space_group_name_H-M   'P 1'
#
loop_
_entity.id
_entity.type
_entity.pdbx_description
1 polymer ?
#
loop_
_entity_poly.entity_id
_entity_poly.type
_entity_poly.pdbx_seq_one_letter_code
_entity_poly.pdbx_strand_id
1 'polypeptide(L)'
;ALDKAVTDINKQNQKSINKGKMAPIEVNPELLAELNNTQTRAERDAVMNKIAVDIGSKMPAGILDKIRAWRYLSMLGNPRTVLRNLIGNEIMSDVLWTSKDAVGAALEKVMGVEQSQRTKALAFGDAYKANKAYAATTLDDARTALEDSSRYDTKSGIERAIDENRQIFKFKPVEKWREATNWALSEGDTVFLEKQYKRSFAQIMTARGYTPDTMTAKQRSECMSYAINEAKRSTFHDANSLADAMTKRENKNLATKILVGGTVPFKKTPLNILARGVEFSPIGLIQGTGQMLTDVKAGKMDASTAIDKMSSGLVGTSLLALGCFLAKSGVITGRNDDEDKYYKSDLGYQEYALNLGDGVSSTIDWTAPASIPLFMGVELYNIVDKTNGGEINNLGDVFDAVGGTLLSISDPLLELTMLQGLQDSLNNAYVKNETTGDSEFSPMRFLSNAGISFASQFTPSVGGQIARTIDPVRRDTVGDPTSELGKDLDKVTNKMQAKIPGLASDLQPYINVWGEQEINEHSWPVRLLEQAILPGYLDGVDMTPVDVELTRLYSVTQDPSVVPSNYLSYRTLKSGDERYVLTADEYTEFKIENGRAMYAAAEDAINIPQYSRMSDDEKASYVAKAIKDAQYDILKRYKKKYLGK
;
A
#
# COMPACT_ATOMS: atom_id res chain seq x y z
N ALA A 1 27.33 -13.92 -24.58
CA ALA A 1 26.99 -13.75 -23.15
C ALA A 1 26.42 -15.04 -22.57
N LEU A 2 25.50 -15.69 -23.29
CA LEU A 2 24.91 -16.98 -22.96
C LEU A 2 25.94 -18.05 -22.56
N ASP A 3 26.97 -18.32 -23.37
CA ASP A 3 27.98 -19.34 -23.03
C ASP A 3 28.70 -19.05 -21.71
N LYS A 4 28.97 -17.77 -21.42
CA LYS A 4 29.59 -17.35 -20.15
C LYS A 4 28.64 -17.55 -18.98
N ALA A 5 27.34 -17.32 -19.15
CA ALA A 5 26.32 -17.60 -18.14
C ALA A 5 26.21 -19.10 -17.88
N VAL A 6 26.11 -19.93 -18.92
CA VAL A 6 26.04 -21.40 -18.79
C VAL A 6 27.30 -21.95 -18.13
N THR A 7 28.47 -21.47 -18.52
CA THR A 7 29.75 -21.86 -17.90
C THR A 7 29.78 -21.52 -16.41
N ASP A 8 29.32 -20.32 -16.04
CA ASP A 8 29.31 -19.91 -14.64
C ASP A 8 28.27 -20.67 -13.82
N ILE A 9 27.09 -20.95 -14.38
CA ILE A 9 26.07 -21.79 -13.73
C ILE A 9 26.63 -23.19 -13.47
N ASN A 10 27.30 -23.82 -14.45
CA ASN A 10 27.94 -25.11 -14.26
C ASN A 10 29.04 -25.06 -13.19
N LYS A 11 29.82 -23.97 -13.14
CA LYS A 11 30.84 -23.75 -12.10
C LYS A 11 30.22 -23.59 -10.71
N GLN A 12 29.16 -22.81 -10.58
CA GLN A 12 28.42 -22.61 -9.32
C GLN A 12 27.82 -23.94 -8.82
N ASN A 13 27.39 -24.80 -9.74
CA ASN A 13 26.78 -26.10 -9.44
C ASN A 13 27.75 -27.29 -9.49
N GLN A 14 29.05 -27.06 -9.63
CA GLN A 14 30.04 -28.11 -9.86
C GLN A 14 30.05 -29.18 -8.76
N LYS A 15 29.77 -28.81 -7.50
CA LYS A 15 29.63 -29.77 -6.40
C LYS A 15 28.42 -30.70 -6.57
N SER A 16 27.32 -30.20 -7.12
CA SER A 16 26.11 -31.00 -7.38
C SER A 16 26.31 -31.91 -8.60
N ILE A 17 26.99 -31.40 -9.63
CA ILE A 17 27.39 -32.16 -10.84
C ILE A 17 28.32 -33.31 -10.45
N ASN A 18 29.39 -33.03 -9.70
CA ASN A 18 30.36 -34.05 -9.27
C ASN A 18 29.74 -35.13 -8.37
N LYS A 19 28.67 -34.78 -7.64
CA LYS A 19 27.92 -35.73 -6.79
C LYS A 19 26.83 -36.50 -7.55
N GLY A 20 26.74 -36.34 -8.88
CA GLY A 20 25.72 -36.98 -9.71
C GLY A 20 24.29 -36.51 -9.43
N LYS A 21 24.11 -35.37 -8.73
CA LYS A 21 22.79 -34.85 -8.36
C LYS A 21 22.14 -34.02 -9.46
N MET A 22 22.91 -33.63 -10.47
CA MET A 22 22.44 -32.99 -11.70
C MET A 22 23.44 -33.25 -12.85
N ALA A 23 22.95 -33.22 -14.08
CA ALA A 23 23.81 -33.22 -15.25
C ALA A 23 24.43 -31.82 -15.48
N PRO A 24 25.59 -31.73 -16.14
CA PRO A 24 26.05 -30.46 -16.70
C PRO A 24 24.98 -29.85 -17.59
N ILE A 25 24.78 -28.55 -17.45
CA ILE A 25 23.82 -27.81 -18.26
C ILE A 25 24.45 -27.51 -19.61
N GLU A 26 23.71 -27.87 -20.66
CA GLU A 26 24.01 -27.54 -22.04
C GLU A 26 22.81 -26.81 -22.65
N VAL A 27 23.08 -25.85 -23.54
CA VAL A 27 22.03 -25.14 -24.28
C VAL A 27 21.42 -26.13 -25.26
N ASN A 28 20.08 -26.21 -25.30
CA ASN A 28 19.39 -27.05 -26.28
C ASN A 28 19.82 -26.67 -27.72
N PRO A 29 20.37 -27.62 -28.51
CA PRO A 29 20.85 -27.35 -29.86
C PRO A 29 19.78 -26.78 -30.79
N GLU A 30 18.52 -27.20 -30.64
CA GLU A 30 17.40 -26.71 -31.45
C GLU A 30 17.10 -25.25 -31.13
N LEU A 31 17.05 -24.89 -29.84
CA LEU A 31 16.83 -23.51 -29.42
C LEU A 31 18.01 -22.59 -29.76
N LEU A 32 19.24 -23.13 -29.73
CA LEU A 32 20.42 -22.39 -30.18
C LEU A 32 20.39 -22.14 -31.70
N ALA A 33 19.94 -23.12 -32.48
CA ALA A 33 19.72 -22.95 -33.92
C ALA A 33 18.59 -21.94 -34.20
N GLU A 34 17.48 -22.00 -33.45
CA GLU A 34 16.39 -21.02 -33.52
C GLU A 34 16.91 -19.61 -33.22
N LEU A 35 17.72 -19.45 -32.16
CA LEU A 35 18.31 -18.17 -31.74
C LEU A 35 19.23 -17.59 -32.83
N ASN A 36 20.00 -18.44 -33.52
CA ASN A 36 20.88 -18.00 -34.60
C ASN A 36 20.12 -17.56 -35.87
N ASN A 37 18.87 -17.99 -36.02
CA ASN A 37 18.02 -17.70 -37.18
C ASN A 37 17.05 -16.53 -36.97
N THR A 38 16.91 -16.02 -35.75
CA THR A 38 16.07 -14.85 -35.46
C THR A 38 16.57 -13.59 -36.16
N GLN A 39 15.64 -12.77 -36.66
CA GLN A 39 15.97 -11.54 -37.39
C GLN A 39 15.69 -10.29 -36.56
N THR A 40 14.68 -10.37 -35.70
CA THR A 40 14.34 -9.29 -34.77
C THR A 40 14.82 -9.62 -33.37
N ARG A 41 14.95 -8.59 -32.55
CA ARG A 41 15.37 -8.77 -31.16
C ARG A 41 14.21 -9.22 -30.26
N ALA A 42 12.95 -8.89 -30.58
CA ALA A 42 11.78 -9.55 -29.99
C ALA A 42 11.77 -11.07 -30.22
N GLU A 43 12.10 -11.53 -31.43
CA GLU A 43 12.30 -12.97 -31.69
C GLU A 43 13.46 -13.53 -30.87
N ARG A 44 14.61 -12.84 -30.84
CA ARG A 44 15.76 -13.24 -30.00
C ARG A 44 15.37 -13.38 -28.53
N ASP A 45 14.68 -12.39 -27.97
CA ASP A 45 14.28 -12.39 -26.56
C ASP A 45 13.27 -13.50 -26.28
N ALA A 46 12.33 -13.76 -27.20
CA ALA A 46 11.39 -14.87 -27.09
C ALA A 46 12.12 -16.22 -27.07
N VAL A 47 13.10 -16.42 -27.96
CA VAL A 47 13.91 -17.64 -28.01
C VAL A 47 14.86 -17.72 -26.80
N MET A 48 15.47 -16.61 -26.39
CA MET A 48 16.29 -16.53 -25.17
C MET A 48 15.46 -16.84 -23.92
N ASN A 49 14.19 -16.45 -23.88
CA ASN A 49 13.27 -16.84 -22.82
C ASN A 49 13.00 -18.36 -22.87
N LYS A 50 12.78 -18.96 -24.05
CA LYS A 50 12.68 -20.42 -24.18
C LYS A 50 13.96 -21.12 -23.69
N ILE A 51 15.13 -20.59 -24.02
CA ILE A 51 16.43 -21.10 -23.54
C ILE A 51 16.53 -20.95 -22.02
N ALA A 52 16.13 -19.81 -21.47
CA ALA A 52 16.14 -19.57 -20.03
C ALA A 52 15.19 -20.52 -19.29
N VAL A 53 14.01 -20.80 -19.86
CA VAL A 53 13.04 -21.79 -19.37
C VAL A 53 13.61 -23.21 -19.43
N ASP A 54 14.19 -23.61 -20.56
CA ASP A 54 14.80 -24.93 -20.72
C ASP A 54 15.94 -25.15 -19.70
N ILE A 55 16.85 -24.19 -19.57
CA ILE A 55 17.95 -24.24 -18.60
C ILE A 55 17.42 -24.20 -17.16
N GLY A 56 16.52 -23.26 -16.86
CA GLY A 56 15.94 -23.09 -15.53
C GLY A 56 15.23 -24.37 -15.06
N SER A 57 14.50 -25.05 -15.93
CA SER A 57 13.82 -26.31 -15.60
C SER A 57 14.77 -27.44 -15.19
N LYS A 58 16.02 -27.41 -15.66
CA LYS A 58 17.08 -28.40 -15.35
C LYS A 58 17.86 -28.05 -14.10
N MET A 59 17.75 -26.82 -13.59
CA MET A 59 18.48 -26.37 -12.41
C MET A 59 17.78 -26.80 -11.11
N PRO A 60 18.42 -27.58 -10.23
CA PRO A 60 17.82 -27.92 -8.95
C PRO A 60 17.79 -26.71 -8.02
N ALA A 61 16.62 -26.41 -7.45
CA ALA A 61 16.50 -25.39 -6.42
C ALA A 61 17.01 -25.91 -5.05
N GLY A 62 17.90 -25.13 -4.42
CA GLY A 62 18.39 -25.38 -3.08
C GLY A 62 17.36 -25.06 -2.00
N ILE A 63 17.70 -25.37 -0.74
CA ILE A 63 16.83 -25.05 0.41
C ILE A 63 16.65 -23.54 0.56
N LEU A 64 17.73 -22.76 0.41
CA LEU A 64 17.67 -21.31 0.51
C LEU A 64 16.83 -20.67 -0.61
N ASP A 65 16.85 -21.24 -1.81
CA ASP A 65 16.03 -20.78 -2.93
C ASP A 65 14.54 -20.98 -2.64
N LYS A 66 14.17 -22.13 -2.08
CA LYS A 66 12.79 -22.43 -1.65
C LYS A 66 12.32 -21.50 -0.54
N ILE A 67 13.18 -21.25 0.45
CA ILE A 67 12.90 -20.33 1.56
C ILE A 67 12.65 -18.91 1.00
N ARG A 68 13.51 -18.42 0.10
CA ARG A 68 13.32 -17.11 -0.53
C ARG A 68 12.04 -17.07 -1.35
N ALA A 69 11.82 -18.02 -2.24
CA ALA A 69 10.63 -18.07 -3.08
C ALA A 69 9.35 -18.13 -2.24
N TRP A 70 9.34 -18.91 -1.16
CA TRP A 70 8.19 -19.00 -0.26
C TRP A 70 7.93 -17.68 0.46
N ARG A 71 8.98 -16.98 0.92
CA ARG A 71 8.86 -15.64 1.51
C ARG A 71 8.26 -14.64 0.52
N TYR A 72 8.79 -14.57 -0.71
CA TYR A 72 8.26 -13.68 -1.75
C TYR A 72 6.81 -14.02 -2.10
N LEU A 73 6.50 -15.31 -2.26
CA LEU A 73 5.15 -15.80 -2.52
C LEU A 73 4.18 -15.48 -1.39
N SER A 74 4.63 -15.58 -0.13
CA SER A 74 3.82 -15.25 1.05
C SER A 74 3.46 -13.76 1.13
N MET A 75 4.37 -12.90 0.69
CA MET A 75 4.17 -11.45 0.66
C MET A 75 3.32 -10.99 -0.53
N LEU A 76 3.57 -11.54 -1.72
CA LEU A 76 3.06 -11.00 -2.99
C LEU A 76 2.02 -11.87 -3.68
N GLY A 77 1.91 -13.15 -3.34
CA GLY A 77 1.02 -14.11 -4.00
C GLY A 77 -0.46 -13.93 -3.69
N ASN A 78 -0.86 -12.79 -3.13
CA ASN A 78 -2.25 -12.47 -2.85
C ASN A 78 -2.94 -11.95 -4.13
N PRO A 79 -4.00 -12.62 -4.63
CA PRO A 79 -4.71 -12.20 -5.83
C PRO A 79 -5.24 -10.77 -5.78
N ARG A 80 -5.74 -10.34 -4.62
CA ARG A 80 -6.23 -8.97 -4.41
C ARG A 80 -5.10 -7.96 -4.57
N THR A 81 -3.90 -8.25 -4.05
CA THR A 81 -2.73 -7.37 -4.22
C THR A 81 -2.30 -7.25 -5.68
N VAL A 82 -2.28 -8.38 -6.40
CA VAL A 82 -2.00 -8.38 -7.85
C VAL A 82 -3.02 -7.53 -8.60
N LEU A 83 -4.31 -7.71 -8.32
CA LEU A 83 -5.38 -6.95 -8.96
C LEU A 83 -5.28 -5.45 -8.65
N ARG A 84 -5.01 -5.08 -7.39
CA ARG A 84 -4.78 -3.68 -6.98
C ARG A 84 -3.63 -3.04 -7.75
N ASN A 85 -2.51 -3.76 -7.95
CA ASN A 85 -1.38 -3.26 -8.73
C ASN A 85 -1.72 -3.07 -10.20
N LEU A 86 -2.38 -4.04 -10.83
CA LEU A 86 -2.81 -3.94 -12.23
C LEU A 86 -3.76 -2.77 -12.45
N ILE A 87 -4.76 -2.61 -11.57
CA ILE A 87 -5.72 -1.50 -11.67
C ILE A 87 -5.02 -0.16 -11.35
N GLY A 88 -4.16 -0.10 -10.35
CA GLY A 88 -3.40 1.10 -10.01
C GLY A 88 -2.54 1.58 -11.18
N ASN A 89 -1.81 0.68 -11.85
CA ASN A 89 -1.03 1.00 -13.05
C ASN A 89 -1.92 1.47 -14.22
N GLU A 90 -3.09 0.86 -14.41
CA GLU A 90 -4.03 1.27 -15.47
C GLU A 90 -4.65 2.64 -15.20
N ILE A 91 -5.15 2.90 -13.98
CA ILE A 91 -5.64 4.22 -13.56
C ILE A 91 -4.54 5.27 -13.76
N MET A 92 -3.31 4.91 -13.40
CA MET A 92 -2.18 5.81 -13.54
C MET A 92 -1.90 6.13 -15.01
N SER A 93 -1.77 5.12 -15.88
CA SER A 93 -1.48 5.32 -17.30
C SER A 93 -2.61 5.99 -18.08
N ASP A 94 -3.85 5.54 -17.89
CA ASP A 94 -4.97 5.94 -18.75
C ASP A 94 -5.74 7.14 -18.21
N VAL A 95 -5.85 7.31 -16.90
CA VAL A 95 -6.60 8.44 -16.32
C VAL A 95 -5.66 9.59 -15.99
N LEU A 96 -4.68 9.37 -15.12
CA LEU A 96 -3.83 10.46 -14.63
C LEU A 96 -2.86 10.96 -15.70
N TRP A 97 -2.10 10.06 -16.35
CA TRP A 97 -1.15 10.46 -17.39
C TRP A 97 -1.84 11.06 -18.61
N THR A 98 -3.02 10.55 -19.00
CA THR A 98 -3.77 11.17 -20.09
C THR A 98 -4.24 12.57 -19.78
N SER A 99 -4.76 12.78 -18.57
CA SER A 99 -5.21 14.10 -18.15
C SER A 99 -4.04 15.07 -18.07
N LYS A 100 -2.91 14.62 -17.47
CA LYS A 100 -1.66 15.39 -17.38
C LYS A 100 -1.17 15.79 -18.76
N ASP A 101 -1.06 14.83 -19.68
CA ASP A 101 -0.51 15.09 -21.01
C ASP A 101 -1.40 16.02 -21.83
N ALA A 102 -2.73 15.91 -21.69
CA ALA A 102 -3.68 16.78 -22.37
C ALA A 102 -3.54 18.24 -21.87
N VAL A 103 -3.47 18.43 -20.55
CA VAL A 103 -3.22 19.75 -19.95
C VAL A 103 -1.85 20.28 -20.38
N GLY A 104 -0.81 19.46 -20.33
CA GLY A 104 0.53 19.84 -20.75
C GLY A 104 0.62 20.23 -22.23
N ALA A 105 -0.03 19.49 -23.14
CA ALA A 105 -0.10 19.83 -24.56
C ALA A 105 -0.81 21.17 -24.80
N ALA A 106 -1.88 21.45 -24.04
CA ALA A 106 -2.56 22.74 -24.10
C ALA A 106 -1.67 23.89 -23.59
N LEU A 107 -0.99 23.70 -22.46
CA LEU A 107 -0.09 24.69 -21.88
C LEU A 107 1.14 24.96 -22.78
N GLU A 108 1.77 23.91 -23.33
CA GLU A 108 2.88 24.06 -24.29
C GLU A 108 2.47 24.92 -25.49
N LYS A 109 1.22 24.78 -25.97
CA LYS A 109 0.68 25.58 -27.06
C LYS A 109 0.36 27.02 -26.65
N VAL A 110 -0.33 27.21 -25.53
CA VAL A 110 -0.78 28.53 -25.04
C VAL A 110 0.42 29.39 -24.62
N MET A 111 1.42 28.80 -23.96
CA MET A 111 2.63 29.48 -23.53
C MET A 111 3.65 29.69 -24.66
N GLY A 112 3.31 29.32 -25.89
CA GLY A 112 4.14 29.58 -27.06
C GLY A 112 5.45 28.79 -27.09
N VAL A 113 5.50 27.61 -26.45
CA VAL A 113 6.70 26.76 -26.48
C VAL A 113 7.02 26.40 -27.92
N GLU A 114 8.29 26.59 -28.30
CA GLU A 114 8.80 26.25 -29.63
C GLU A 114 8.49 24.79 -29.96
N GLN A 115 8.05 24.51 -31.18
CA GLN A 115 7.60 23.18 -31.58
C GLN A 115 8.66 22.10 -31.33
N SER A 116 9.94 22.42 -31.54
CA SER A 116 11.09 21.54 -31.29
C SER A 116 11.27 21.15 -29.82
N GLN A 117 10.81 21.97 -28.87
CA GLN A 117 10.92 21.75 -27.43
C GLN A 117 9.69 21.09 -26.82
N ARG A 118 8.58 21.00 -27.57
CA ARG A 118 7.34 20.37 -27.12
C ARG A 118 7.54 18.88 -26.86
N THR A 119 6.77 18.37 -25.91
CA THR A 119 6.84 16.97 -25.46
C THR A 119 5.51 16.25 -25.51
N LYS A 120 4.39 16.98 -25.57
CA LYS A 120 3.05 16.40 -25.40
C LYS A 120 2.14 16.73 -26.57
N ALA A 121 1.31 15.76 -26.93
CA ALA A 121 0.28 15.90 -27.94
C ALA A 121 -0.98 15.12 -27.54
N LEU A 122 -2.12 15.54 -28.07
CA LEU A 122 -3.39 14.85 -27.90
C LEU A 122 -3.36 13.49 -28.61
N ALA A 123 -3.72 12.44 -27.89
CA ALA A 123 -3.54 11.04 -28.29
C ALA A 123 -4.63 10.49 -29.25
N PHE A 124 -5.19 11.33 -30.13
CA PHE A 124 -6.38 10.99 -30.94
C PHE A 124 -6.19 11.13 -32.46
N GLY A 125 -5.27 11.99 -32.91
CA GLY A 125 -5.09 12.30 -34.33
C GLY A 125 -4.38 11.20 -35.13
N ASP A 126 -4.54 11.22 -36.45
CA ASP A 126 -3.92 10.22 -37.34
C ASP A 126 -2.39 10.23 -37.26
N ALA A 127 -1.79 11.42 -37.13
CA ALA A 127 -0.35 11.56 -36.89
C ALA A 127 0.11 10.84 -35.62
N TYR A 128 -0.67 10.93 -34.53
CA TYR A 128 -0.37 10.21 -33.30
C TYR A 128 -0.47 8.69 -33.48
N LYS A 129 -1.51 8.20 -34.18
CA LYS A 129 -1.68 6.77 -34.45
C LYS A 129 -0.52 6.22 -35.28
N ALA A 130 -0.10 6.94 -36.32
CA ALA A 130 1.06 6.59 -37.14
C ALA A 130 2.36 6.57 -36.31
N ASN A 131 2.58 7.61 -35.50
CA ASN A 131 3.74 7.69 -34.62
C ASN A 131 3.73 6.61 -33.53
N LYS A 132 2.56 6.19 -33.05
CA LYS A 132 2.41 5.07 -32.09
C LYS A 132 2.73 3.72 -32.72
N ALA A 133 2.31 3.50 -33.97
CA ALA A 133 2.71 2.32 -34.72
C ALA A 133 4.23 2.27 -34.92
N TYR A 134 4.86 3.41 -35.25
CA TYR A 134 6.31 3.52 -35.34
C TYR A 134 7.00 3.32 -33.99
N ALA A 135 6.48 3.88 -32.90
CA ALA A 135 7.01 3.67 -31.55
C ALA A 135 7.05 2.18 -31.16
N ALA A 136 6.10 1.37 -31.63
CA ALA A 136 6.13 -0.06 -31.41
C ALA A 136 7.35 -0.73 -32.06
N THR A 137 7.82 -0.21 -33.21
CA THR A 137 9.03 -0.71 -33.88
C THR A 137 10.34 -0.29 -33.18
N THR A 138 10.31 0.75 -32.34
CA THR A 138 11.49 1.22 -31.57
C THR A 138 11.56 0.64 -30.17
N LEU A 139 10.50 -0.07 -29.75
CA LEU A 139 10.37 -0.62 -28.41
C LEU A 139 11.51 -1.58 -28.07
N ASP A 140 11.95 -2.32 -29.07
CA ASP A 140 13.06 -3.25 -28.97
C ASP A 140 14.38 -2.58 -28.54
N ASP A 141 14.71 -1.44 -29.15
CA ASP A 141 15.87 -0.62 -28.77
C ASP A 141 15.74 -0.06 -27.33
N ALA A 142 14.50 0.16 -26.88
CA ALA A 142 14.18 0.76 -25.59
C ALA A 142 14.11 -0.26 -24.44
N ARG A 143 13.80 -1.54 -24.71
CA ARG A 143 13.60 -2.60 -23.70
C ARG A 143 14.74 -2.70 -22.71
N THR A 144 15.98 -2.67 -23.20
CA THR A 144 17.19 -2.72 -22.36
C THR A 144 17.23 -1.61 -21.31
N ALA A 145 16.70 -0.44 -21.65
CA ALA A 145 16.64 0.70 -20.73
C ALA A 145 15.36 0.69 -19.86
N LEU A 146 14.25 0.12 -20.35
CA LEU A 146 12.98 0.04 -19.61
C LEU A 146 13.03 -0.94 -18.44
N GLU A 147 13.56 -2.15 -18.63
CA GLU A 147 13.49 -3.26 -17.65
C GLU A 147 14.57 -3.18 -16.55
N ASP A 148 15.26 -2.03 -16.41
CA ASP A 148 16.38 -1.78 -15.48
C ASP A 148 17.54 -2.81 -15.57
N SER A 149 17.52 -3.68 -16.57
CA SER A 149 18.61 -4.56 -16.96
C SER A 149 18.42 -5.09 -18.36
N SER A 150 19.52 -5.31 -19.05
CA SER A 150 19.56 -5.98 -20.33
C SER A 150 19.28 -7.49 -20.16
N ARG A 151 18.01 -7.86 -19.96
CA ARG A 151 17.55 -9.20 -19.51
C ARG A 151 18.24 -10.34 -20.26
N TYR A 152 18.54 -10.17 -21.55
CA TYR A 152 19.24 -11.17 -22.36
C TYR A 152 20.56 -10.70 -23.00
N ASP A 153 21.05 -9.48 -22.77
CA ASP A 153 22.34 -9.01 -23.35
C ASP A 153 23.55 -9.27 -22.46
N THR A 154 23.35 -9.21 -21.15
CA THR A 154 24.44 -9.36 -20.19
C THR A 154 24.42 -10.75 -19.58
N LYS A 155 25.61 -11.21 -19.19
CA LYS A 155 25.75 -12.47 -18.45
C LYS A 155 24.80 -12.50 -17.24
N SER A 156 24.80 -11.44 -16.44
CA SER A 156 23.97 -11.32 -15.23
C SER A 156 22.47 -11.18 -15.51
N GLY A 157 22.07 -10.59 -16.64
CA GLY A 157 20.68 -10.61 -17.10
C GLY A 157 20.23 -12.03 -17.41
N ILE A 158 20.99 -12.75 -18.24
CA ILE A 158 20.69 -14.11 -18.66
C ILE A 158 20.63 -15.06 -17.45
N GLU A 159 21.57 -14.95 -16.51
CA GLU A 159 21.57 -15.74 -15.27
C GLU A 159 20.30 -15.49 -14.44
N ARG A 160 19.83 -14.24 -14.37
CA ARG A 160 18.60 -13.90 -13.66
C ARG A 160 17.37 -14.45 -14.35
N ALA A 161 17.27 -14.31 -15.68
CA ALA A 161 16.16 -14.86 -16.44
C ALA A 161 16.09 -16.39 -16.31
N ILE A 162 17.25 -17.07 -16.24
CA ILE A 162 17.33 -18.50 -15.96
C ILE A 162 16.84 -18.82 -14.53
N ASP A 163 17.27 -18.04 -13.53
CA ASP A 163 16.88 -18.25 -12.12
C ASP A 163 15.38 -17.99 -11.89
N GLU A 164 14.80 -17.00 -12.57
CA GLU A 164 13.36 -16.68 -12.55
C GLU A 164 12.49 -17.85 -13.05
N ASN A 165 12.97 -18.53 -14.10
CA ASN A 165 12.31 -19.66 -14.73
C ASN A 165 12.71 -21.02 -14.12
N ARG A 166 13.48 -21.05 -13.04
CA ARG A 166 13.83 -22.28 -12.35
C ARG A 166 12.62 -22.87 -11.64
N GLN A 167 12.44 -24.18 -11.73
CA GLN A 167 11.45 -24.87 -10.92
C GLN A 167 11.88 -24.86 -9.45
N ILE A 168 11.18 -24.13 -8.59
CA ILE A 168 11.55 -23.99 -7.17
C ILE A 168 10.89 -25.07 -6.32
N PHE A 169 9.58 -25.24 -6.47
CA PHE A 169 8.78 -26.19 -5.71
C PHE A 169 8.49 -27.44 -6.55
N LYS A 170 8.67 -28.62 -5.94
CA LYS A 170 8.29 -29.90 -6.55
C LYS A 170 6.77 -30.08 -6.59
N PHE A 171 6.06 -29.46 -5.64
CA PHE A 171 4.61 -29.52 -5.55
C PHE A 171 3.98 -28.56 -6.57
N LYS A 172 3.40 -29.11 -7.64
CA LYS A 172 2.91 -28.35 -8.80
C LYS A 172 1.95 -27.20 -8.45
N PRO A 173 1.01 -27.31 -7.50
CA PRO A 173 0.12 -26.20 -7.17
C PRO A 173 0.87 -24.97 -6.62
N VAL A 174 1.82 -25.17 -5.70
CA VAL A 174 2.62 -24.07 -5.13
C VAL A 174 3.56 -23.49 -6.19
N GLU A 175 4.11 -24.33 -7.07
CA GLU A 175 4.93 -23.84 -8.18
C GLU A 175 4.13 -22.99 -9.17
N LYS A 176 2.94 -23.45 -9.58
CA LYS A 176 2.04 -22.65 -10.44
C LYS A 176 1.62 -21.34 -9.78
N TRP A 177 1.38 -21.35 -8.47
CA TRP A 177 1.08 -20.13 -7.73
C TRP A 177 2.26 -19.16 -7.73
N ARG A 178 3.49 -19.66 -7.55
CA ARG A 178 4.73 -18.87 -7.69
C ARG A 178 4.89 -18.32 -9.10
N GLU A 179 4.75 -19.15 -10.12
CA GLU A 179 4.85 -18.76 -11.54
C GLU A 179 3.83 -17.67 -11.89
N ALA A 180 2.56 -17.84 -11.48
CA ALA A 180 1.51 -16.85 -11.72
C ALA A 180 1.79 -15.52 -10.99
N THR A 181 2.28 -15.60 -9.75
CA THR A 181 2.66 -14.41 -8.97
C THR A 181 3.82 -13.67 -9.64
N ASN A 182 4.86 -14.40 -10.04
CA ASN A 182 6.02 -13.83 -10.72
C ASN A 182 5.62 -13.21 -12.06
N TRP A 183 4.82 -13.92 -12.86
CA TRP A 183 4.32 -13.44 -14.14
C TRP A 183 3.54 -12.13 -13.97
N ALA A 184 2.62 -12.07 -13.00
CA ALA A 184 1.81 -10.88 -12.79
C ALA A 184 2.66 -9.65 -12.38
N LEU A 185 3.74 -9.87 -11.62
CA LEU A 185 4.65 -8.80 -11.20
C LEU A 185 5.62 -8.38 -12.31
N SER A 186 6.20 -9.32 -13.06
CA SER A 186 7.21 -8.99 -14.06
C SER A 186 6.59 -8.64 -15.41
N GLU A 187 5.72 -9.50 -15.92
CA GLU A 187 5.13 -9.35 -17.25
C GLU A 187 3.97 -8.35 -17.22
N GLY A 188 3.18 -8.35 -16.14
CA GLY A 188 2.13 -7.34 -15.92
C GLY A 188 2.69 -5.92 -15.96
N ASP A 189 3.72 -5.63 -15.15
CA ASP A 189 4.36 -4.31 -15.11
C ASP A 189 5.07 -3.96 -16.43
N THR A 190 5.70 -4.93 -17.10
CA THR A 190 6.35 -4.73 -18.41
C THR A 190 5.34 -4.32 -19.48
N VAL A 191 4.15 -4.91 -19.49
CA VAL A 191 3.08 -4.52 -20.42
C VAL A 191 2.70 -3.05 -20.24
N PHE A 192 2.60 -2.55 -19.01
CA PHE A 192 2.31 -1.13 -18.74
C PHE A 192 3.49 -0.22 -19.10
N LEU A 193 4.73 -0.62 -18.80
CA LEU A 193 5.94 0.09 -19.23
C LEU A 193 5.99 0.26 -20.74
N GLU A 194 5.77 -0.82 -21.48
CA GLU A 194 5.73 -0.84 -22.94
C GLU A 194 4.57 0.02 -23.48
N LYS A 195 3.37 -0.10 -22.89
CA LYS A 195 2.19 0.72 -23.24
C LYS A 195 2.50 2.20 -23.10
N GLN A 196 3.09 2.61 -21.97
CA GLN A 196 3.44 4.00 -21.72
C GLN A 196 4.57 4.47 -22.63
N TYR A 197 5.62 3.67 -22.85
CA TYR A 197 6.71 4.02 -23.76
C TYR A 197 6.16 4.36 -25.16
N LYS A 198 5.33 3.47 -25.73
CA LYS A 198 4.70 3.69 -27.04
C LYS A 198 3.89 4.97 -27.08
N ARG A 199 3.15 5.26 -26.00
CA ARG A 199 2.34 6.47 -25.85
C ARG A 199 3.22 7.73 -25.83
N SER A 200 4.17 7.81 -24.90
CA SER A 200 5.01 9.00 -24.71
C SER A 200 5.91 9.26 -25.91
N PHE A 201 6.45 8.21 -26.55
CA PHE A 201 7.23 8.33 -27.79
C PHE A 201 6.38 8.92 -28.92
N ALA A 202 5.16 8.44 -29.08
CA ALA A 202 4.24 8.96 -30.09
C ALA A 202 3.84 10.41 -29.81
N GLN A 203 3.65 10.79 -28.53
CA GLN A 203 3.32 12.16 -28.14
C GLN A 203 4.44 13.12 -28.47
N ILE A 204 5.69 12.84 -28.07
CA ILE A 204 6.81 13.75 -28.33
C ILE A 204 7.09 13.90 -29.84
N MET A 205 7.01 12.81 -30.61
CA MET A 205 7.10 12.90 -32.07
C MET A 205 6.01 13.79 -32.66
N THR A 206 4.77 13.56 -32.25
CA THR A 206 3.61 14.32 -32.77
C THR A 206 3.70 15.80 -32.38
N ALA A 207 4.11 16.09 -31.13
CA ALA A 207 4.25 17.44 -30.61
C ALA A 207 5.31 18.24 -31.38
N ARG A 208 6.42 17.57 -31.75
CA ARG A 208 7.53 18.14 -32.51
C ARG A 208 7.31 18.13 -34.03
N GLY A 209 6.23 17.53 -34.51
CA GLY A 209 5.95 17.38 -35.94
C GLY A 209 6.87 16.39 -36.65
N TYR A 210 7.48 15.46 -35.92
CA TYR A 210 8.31 14.41 -36.49
C TYR A 210 7.44 13.32 -37.13
N THR A 211 7.94 12.77 -38.22
CA THR A 211 7.36 11.61 -38.90
C THR A 211 8.41 10.50 -38.98
N PRO A 212 8.00 9.22 -39.07
CA PRO A 212 8.93 8.10 -39.20
C PRO A 212 9.96 8.28 -40.32
N ASP A 213 9.56 8.87 -41.43
CA ASP A 213 10.36 9.00 -42.65
C ASP A 213 11.35 10.16 -42.61
N THR A 214 11.10 11.17 -41.77
CA THR A 214 11.88 12.43 -41.75
C THR A 214 12.75 12.60 -40.50
N MET A 215 12.64 11.69 -39.53
CA MET A 215 13.32 11.80 -38.25
C MET A 215 14.78 11.34 -38.31
N THR A 216 15.70 12.17 -37.83
CA THR A 216 17.12 11.81 -37.69
C THR A 216 17.36 10.80 -36.56
N ALA A 217 18.48 10.09 -36.59
CA ALA A 217 18.86 9.18 -35.50
C ALA A 217 18.99 9.88 -34.13
N LYS A 218 19.47 11.13 -34.11
CA LYS A 218 19.57 11.94 -32.89
C LYS A 218 18.18 12.23 -32.31
N GLN A 219 17.25 12.70 -33.15
CA GLN A 219 15.87 12.98 -32.74
C GLN A 219 15.15 11.72 -32.26
N ARG A 220 15.38 10.57 -32.92
CA ARG A 220 14.86 9.27 -32.47
C ARG A 220 15.34 8.93 -31.07
N SER A 221 16.65 9.09 -30.82
CA SER A 221 17.27 8.80 -29.53
C SER A 221 16.76 9.72 -28.41
N GLU A 222 16.56 11.01 -28.70
CA GLU A 222 15.95 11.96 -27.76
C GLU A 222 14.50 11.57 -27.41
N CYS A 223 13.69 11.23 -28.41
CA CYS A 223 12.31 10.77 -28.21
C CYS A 223 12.27 9.48 -27.40
N MET A 224 13.19 8.55 -27.68
CA MET A 224 13.33 7.29 -26.95
C MET A 224 13.68 7.54 -25.49
N SER A 225 14.68 8.38 -25.23
CA SER A 225 15.13 8.70 -23.87
C SER A 225 14.03 9.36 -23.04
N TYR A 226 13.28 10.30 -23.64
CA TYR A 226 12.13 10.92 -23.00
C TYR A 226 11.04 9.89 -22.68
N ALA A 227 10.68 9.04 -23.66
CA ALA A 227 9.64 8.04 -23.51
C ALA A 227 9.99 6.97 -22.48
N ILE A 228 11.26 6.55 -22.38
CA ILE A 228 11.74 5.62 -21.34
C ILE A 228 11.56 6.23 -19.95
N ASN A 229 11.94 7.49 -19.77
CA ASN A 229 11.82 8.17 -18.48
C ASN A 229 10.36 8.34 -18.06
N GLU A 230 9.47 8.70 -18.99
CA GLU A 230 8.03 8.78 -18.69
C GLU A 230 7.40 7.42 -18.42
N ALA A 231 7.79 6.38 -19.15
CA ALA A 231 7.36 5.01 -18.86
C ALA A 231 7.71 4.59 -17.44
N LYS A 232 8.97 4.84 -17.01
CA LYS A 232 9.42 4.54 -15.65
C LYS A 232 8.70 5.36 -14.58
N ARG A 233 8.47 6.67 -14.81
CA ARG A 233 7.67 7.52 -13.90
C ARG A 233 6.24 7.02 -13.74
N SER A 234 5.63 6.57 -14.83
CA SER A 234 4.22 6.16 -14.84
C SER A 234 3.92 4.85 -14.12
N THR A 235 4.93 4.01 -14.02
CA THR A 235 4.83 2.66 -13.45
C THR A 235 5.65 2.53 -12.16
N PHE A 236 6.07 3.63 -11.55
CA PHE A 236 6.86 3.67 -10.29
C PHE A 236 8.22 2.96 -10.36
N HIS A 237 8.79 2.81 -11.56
CA HIS A 237 10.11 2.21 -11.81
C HIS A 237 11.23 3.27 -11.87
N ASP A 238 10.91 4.54 -11.67
CA ASP A 238 11.90 5.62 -11.69
C ASP A 238 12.91 5.53 -10.54
N ALA A 239 14.11 6.04 -10.80
CA ALA A 239 15.18 6.04 -9.82
C ALA A 239 14.86 6.98 -8.65
N ASN A 240 15.06 6.50 -7.42
CA ASN A 240 14.76 7.25 -6.22
C ASN A 240 16.01 7.34 -5.34
N SER A 241 16.51 8.55 -5.14
CA SER A 241 17.76 8.80 -4.42
C SER A 241 17.72 8.32 -2.96
N LEU A 242 16.56 8.38 -2.31
CA LEU A 242 16.34 7.87 -0.96
C LEU A 242 16.34 6.34 -0.97
N ALA A 243 15.66 5.70 -1.92
CA ALA A 243 15.70 4.25 -2.08
C ALA A 243 17.13 3.75 -2.37
N ASP A 244 17.88 4.48 -3.19
CA ASP A 244 19.28 4.18 -3.52
C ASP A 244 20.20 4.35 -2.30
N ALA A 245 19.98 5.40 -1.49
CA ALA A 245 20.71 5.59 -0.23
C ALA A 245 20.44 4.45 0.77
N MET A 246 19.17 4.02 0.89
CA MET A 246 18.79 2.87 1.71
C MET A 246 19.39 1.56 1.20
N THR A 247 19.50 1.38 -0.13
CA THR A 247 20.09 0.20 -0.76
C THR A 247 21.62 0.17 -0.60
N LYS A 248 22.29 1.34 -0.71
CA LYS A 248 23.72 1.48 -0.40
C LYS A 248 24.01 1.19 1.08
N ARG A 249 23.11 1.58 1.99
CA ARG A 249 23.24 1.31 3.43
C ARG A 249 23.02 -0.17 3.78
N GLU A 250 22.11 -0.86 3.08
CA GLU A 250 21.86 -2.30 3.23
C GLU A 250 23.11 -3.14 2.88
N ASN A 251 23.83 -2.78 1.82
CA ASN A 251 24.97 -3.55 1.33
C ASN A 251 26.28 -3.35 2.12
N LYS A 252 26.25 -2.68 3.28
CA LYS A 252 27.46 -2.38 4.07
C LYS A 252 28.01 -3.58 4.85
N ASN A 253 27.16 -4.41 5.46
CA ASN A 253 27.59 -5.62 6.17
C ASN A 253 26.44 -6.67 6.27
N LEU A 254 26.77 -7.90 6.68
CA LEU A 254 25.81 -9.00 6.77
C LEU A 254 24.62 -8.67 7.70
N ALA A 255 24.89 -7.93 8.79
CA ALA A 255 23.85 -7.47 9.71
C ALA A 255 22.89 -6.48 9.01
N THR A 256 23.39 -5.44 8.34
CA THR A 256 22.55 -4.48 7.59
C THR A 256 21.84 -5.10 6.39
N LYS A 257 22.39 -6.15 5.78
CA LYS A 257 21.75 -6.92 4.71
C LYS A 257 20.56 -7.73 5.22
N ILE A 258 20.70 -8.40 6.37
CA ILE A 258 19.60 -9.12 7.03
C ILE A 258 18.59 -8.12 7.62
N LEU A 259 19.05 -7.01 8.18
CA LEU A 259 18.20 -6.03 8.85
C LEU A 259 17.43 -5.14 7.89
N VAL A 260 18.05 -4.57 6.86
CA VAL A 260 17.40 -3.64 5.92
C VAL A 260 16.74 -4.40 4.77
N GLY A 261 17.37 -5.45 4.24
CA GLY A 261 16.80 -6.31 3.19
C GLY A 261 15.75 -7.31 3.70
N GLY A 262 15.80 -7.62 5.00
CA GLY A 262 14.79 -8.43 5.68
C GLY A 262 13.53 -7.65 6.05
N THR A 263 13.63 -6.35 6.38
CA THR A 263 12.50 -5.55 6.89
C THR A 263 11.84 -4.66 5.84
N VAL A 264 12.53 -4.29 4.75
CA VAL A 264 11.96 -3.46 3.67
C VAL A 264 12.15 -4.13 2.31
N PRO A 265 11.29 -5.12 1.95
CA PRO A 265 11.44 -5.88 0.71
C PRO A 265 11.20 -5.05 -0.56
N PHE A 266 10.47 -3.91 -0.48
CA PHE A 266 10.11 -3.08 -1.64
C PHE A 266 10.29 -1.59 -1.34
N LYS A 267 11.51 -1.05 -1.49
CA LYS A 267 11.81 0.36 -1.17
C LYS A 267 11.36 1.34 -2.26
N LYS A 268 11.55 0.98 -3.53
CA LYS A 268 11.34 1.89 -4.66
C LYS A 268 9.86 2.22 -4.86
N THR A 269 9.01 1.20 -5.00
CA THR A 269 7.59 1.38 -5.37
C THR A 269 6.81 2.26 -4.37
N PRO A 270 6.83 2.02 -3.04
CA PRO A 270 6.11 2.87 -2.09
C PRO A 270 6.62 4.32 -2.08
N LEU A 271 7.95 4.51 -2.12
CA LEU A 271 8.54 5.85 -2.16
C LEU A 271 8.21 6.58 -3.47
N ASN A 272 8.14 5.86 -4.58
CA ASN A 272 7.74 6.42 -5.87
C ASN A 272 6.25 6.76 -5.90
N ILE A 273 5.38 5.96 -5.29
CA ILE A 273 3.95 6.29 -5.09
C ILE A 273 3.81 7.61 -4.30
N LEU A 274 4.56 7.77 -3.20
CA LEU A 274 4.57 9.03 -2.44
C LEU A 274 5.11 10.21 -3.27
N ALA A 275 6.19 9.99 -4.03
CA ALA A 275 6.71 11.01 -4.93
C ALA A 275 5.68 11.42 -6.00
N ARG A 276 4.85 10.48 -6.49
CA ARG A 276 3.72 10.80 -7.36
C ARG A 276 2.64 11.59 -6.62
N GLY A 277 2.35 11.28 -5.36
CA GLY A 277 1.43 12.07 -4.53
C GLY A 277 1.86 13.54 -4.42
N VAL A 278 3.16 13.80 -4.22
CA VAL A 278 3.70 15.18 -4.22
C VAL A 278 3.61 15.81 -5.61
N GLU A 279 3.98 15.07 -6.66
CA GLU A 279 3.93 15.56 -8.04
C GLU A 279 2.50 15.97 -8.46
N PHE A 280 1.52 15.13 -8.14
CA PHE A 280 0.11 15.36 -8.40
C PHE A 280 -0.53 16.06 -7.20
N SER A 281 -0.03 17.24 -6.86
CA SER A 281 -0.61 18.09 -5.80
C SER A 281 -0.36 19.58 -6.10
N PRO A 282 -0.93 20.50 -5.31
CA PRO A 282 -0.59 21.92 -5.39
C PRO A 282 0.93 22.19 -5.27
N ILE A 283 1.66 21.34 -4.54
CA ILE A 283 3.13 21.45 -4.42
C ILE A 283 3.79 21.33 -5.80
N GLY A 284 3.40 20.33 -6.59
CA GLY A 284 3.92 20.14 -7.95
C GLY A 284 3.61 21.31 -8.88
N LEU A 285 2.42 21.91 -8.75
CA LEU A 285 2.00 23.08 -9.52
C LEU A 285 2.86 24.30 -9.20
N ILE A 286 3.06 24.58 -7.91
CA ILE A 286 3.87 25.72 -7.46
C ILE A 286 5.34 25.52 -7.87
N GLN A 287 5.87 24.30 -7.70
CA GLN A 287 7.23 23.98 -8.15
C GLN A 287 7.39 24.18 -9.66
N GLY A 288 6.46 23.67 -10.48
CA GLY A 288 6.48 23.87 -11.93
C GLY A 288 6.41 25.34 -12.33
N THR A 289 5.54 26.11 -11.67
CA THR A 289 5.39 27.56 -11.91
C THR A 289 6.65 28.34 -11.52
N GLY A 290 7.23 28.03 -10.36
CA GLY A 290 8.49 28.62 -9.92
C GLY A 290 9.62 28.35 -10.91
N GLN A 291 9.78 27.09 -11.34
CA GLN A 291 10.79 26.70 -12.33
C GLN A 291 10.58 27.36 -13.70
N MET A 292 9.33 27.58 -14.11
CA MET A 292 9.01 28.37 -15.31
C MET A 292 9.48 29.83 -15.17
N LEU A 293 9.36 30.43 -13.99
CA LEU A 293 9.75 31.82 -13.75
C LEU A 293 11.25 32.01 -13.50
N THR A 294 11.94 30.99 -13.00
CA THR A 294 13.39 31.06 -12.68
C THR A 294 14.24 30.33 -13.70
N ASP A 295 14.10 29.00 -13.79
CA ASP A 295 15.07 28.12 -14.44
C ASP A 295 14.91 28.13 -15.96
N VAL A 296 13.68 28.17 -16.44
CA VAL A 296 13.37 28.32 -17.88
C VAL A 296 13.83 29.69 -18.38
N LYS A 297 13.52 30.77 -17.64
CA LYS A 297 14.01 32.12 -17.97
C LYS A 297 15.52 32.23 -17.93
N ALA A 298 16.19 31.48 -17.04
CA ALA A 298 17.64 31.43 -16.95
C ALA A 298 18.29 30.46 -17.98
N GLY A 299 17.52 29.80 -18.83
CA GLY A 299 18.02 28.84 -19.83
C GLY A 299 18.60 27.56 -19.24
N LYS A 300 18.30 27.25 -17.97
CA LYS A 300 18.78 26.05 -17.26
C LYS A 300 17.86 24.83 -17.46
N MET A 301 16.65 25.05 -17.96
CA MET A 301 15.61 24.04 -18.12
C MET A 301 14.74 24.35 -19.34
N ASP A 302 14.28 23.31 -20.03
CA ASP A 302 13.31 23.45 -21.11
C ASP A 302 11.92 23.78 -20.56
N ALA A 303 11.19 24.67 -21.25
CA ALA A 303 9.84 25.07 -20.87
C ALA A 303 8.88 23.87 -20.73
N SER A 304 9.03 22.86 -21.59
CA SER A 304 8.24 21.62 -21.55
C SER A 304 8.43 20.81 -20.25
N THR A 305 9.60 20.90 -19.62
CA THR A 305 9.87 20.24 -18.34
C THR A 305 9.16 20.94 -17.18
N ALA A 306 9.16 22.28 -17.17
CA ALA A 306 8.40 23.05 -16.19
C ALA A 306 6.89 22.85 -16.38
N ILE A 307 6.41 22.89 -17.63
CA ILE A 307 5.01 22.66 -17.98
C ILE A 307 4.57 21.24 -17.62
N ASP A 308 5.43 20.24 -17.76
CA ASP A 308 5.15 18.87 -17.31
C ASP A 308 4.76 18.84 -15.82
N LYS A 309 5.56 19.48 -14.96
CA LYS A 309 5.28 19.58 -13.52
C LYS A 309 4.03 20.40 -13.23
N MET A 310 3.84 21.52 -13.93
CA MET A 310 2.62 22.32 -13.82
C MET A 310 1.39 21.49 -14.19
N SER A 311 1.47 20.69 -15.25
CA SER A 311 0.35 19.85 -15.70
C SER A 311 0.02 18.75 -14.71
N SER A 312 1.00 18.06 -14.13
CA SER A 312 0.76 17.09 -13.06
C SER A 312 0.13 17.75 -11.84
N GLY A 313 0.67 18.90 -11.44
CA GLY A 313 0.18 19.67 -10.31
C GLY A 313 -1.24 20.18 -10.51
N LEU A 314 -1.60 20.64 -11.72
CA LEU A 314 -2.97 21.04 -12.06
C LEU A 314 -3.95 19.86 -11.99
N VAL A 315 -3.59 18.71 -12.55
CA VAL A 315 -4.43 17.50 -12.46
C VAL A 315 -4.60 17.07 -11.00
N GLY A 316 -3.51 17.01 -10.25
CA GLY A 316 -3.55 16.72 -8.82
C GLY A 316 -4.40 17.70 -8.01
N THR A 317 -4.25 19.00 -8.27
CA THR A 317 -5.05 20.06 -7.63
C THR A 317 -6.53 19.93 -8.00
N SER A 318 -6.85 19.51 -9.23
CA SER A 318 -8.24 19.27 -9.64
C SER A 318 -8.86 18.06 -8.92
N LEU A 319 -8.07 17.00 -8.68
CA LEU A 319 -8.50 15.86 -7.88
C LEU A 319 -8.65 16.22 -6.41
N LEU A 320 -7.78 17.07 -5.88
CA LEU A 320 -7.94 17.64 -4.54
C LEU A 320 -9.25 18.43 -4.45
N ALA A 321 -9.53 19.33 -5.41
CA ALA A 321 -10.79 20.08 -5.42
C ALA A 321 -12.01 19.16 -5.53
N LEU A 322 -11.92 18.10 -6.35
CA LEU A 322 -12.94 17.06 -6.42
C LEU A 322 -13.11 16.35 -5.07
N GLY A 323 -12.02 16.05 -4.38
CA GLY A 323 -12.03 15.45 -3.04
C GLY A 323 -12.76 16.33 -2.03
N CYS A 324 -12.47 17.64 -2.01
CA CYS A 324 -13.19 18.59 -1.17
C CYS A 324 -14.70 18.60 -1.50
N PHE A 325 -15.05 18.58 -2.79
CA PHE A 325 -16.44 18.55 -3.22
C PHE A 325 -17.14 17.25 -2.80
N LEU A 326 -16.50 16.10 -2.98
CA LEU A 326 -17.06 14.80 -2.63
C LEU A 326 -17.22 14.64 -1.11
N ALA A 327 -16.27 15.13 -0.32
CA ALA A 327 -16.38 15.21 1.13
C ALA A 327 -17.55 16.11 1.55
N LYS A 328 -17.63 17.32 0.98
CA LYS A 328 -18.75 18.25 1.21
C LYS A 328 -20.11 17.64 0.86
N SER A 329 -20.18 16.85 -0.19
CA SER A 329 -21.41 16.17 -0.60
C SER A 329 -21.75 14.91 0.22
N GLY A 330 -20.86 14.50 1.14
CA GLY A 330 -21.02 13.27 1.91
C GLY A 330 -20.84 12.00 1.08
N VAL A 331 -20.28 12.09 -0.13
CA VAL A 331 -20.05 10.94 -1.03
C VAL A 331 -18.79 10.18 -0.64
N ILE A 332 -17.79 10.86 -0.08
CA ILE A 332 -16.59 10.22 0.45
C ILE A 332 -16.41 10.60 1.92
N THR A 333 -16.23 9.61 2.78
CA THR A 333 -15.79 9.80 4.17
C THR A 333 -14.27 9.96 4.24
N GLY A 334 -13.82 10.95 5.01
CA GLY A 334 -12.42 11.10 5.39
C GLY A 334 -12.07 10.27 6.62
N ARG A 335 -10.99 10.67 7.29
CA ARG A 335 -10.56 10.13 8.58
C ARG A 335 -11.59 10.42 9.68
N ASN A 336 -11.76 9.47 10.60
CA ASN A 336 -12.56 9.70 11.80
C ASN A 336 -11.80 10.59 12.79
N ASP A 337 -12.52 11.22 13.72
CA ASP A 337 -11.89 12.02 14.78
C ASP A 337 -11.16 11.10 15.76
N ASP A 338 -10.03 11.57 16.30
CA ASP A 338 -9.20 10.71 17.13
C ASP A 338 -9.95 10.26 18.40
N GLU A 339 -10.90 11.07 18.89
CA GLU A 339 -11.77 10.79 20.03
C GLU A 339 -12.82 9.70 19.75
N ASP A 340 -13.36 9.61 18.53
CA ASP A 340 -14.44 8.69 18.18
C ASP A 340 -14.06 7.61 17.16
N LYS A 341 -12.80 7.59 16.71
CA LYS A 341 -12.28 6.69 15.69
C LYS A 341 -12.62 5.22 15.91
N TYR A 342 -12.34 4.72 17.11
CA TYR A 342 -12.59 3.30 17.43
C TYR A 342 -14.09 3.00 17.48
N TYR A 343 -14.88 3.91 18.08
CA TYR A 343 -16.32 3.75 18.15
C TYR A 343 -16.97 3.75 16.76
N LYS A 344 -16.62 4.72 15.91
CA LYS A 344 -17.10 4.76 14.52
C LYS A 344 -16.65 3.52 13.73
N SER A 345 -15.41 3.05 13.94
CA SER A 345 -14.95 1.82 13.30
C SER A 345 -15.76 0.60 13.72
N ASP A 346 -16.17 0.52 15.00
CA ASP A 346 -17.01 -0.57 15.54
C ASP A 346 -18.43 -0.54 14.96
N LEU A 347 -18.92 0.65 14.59
CA LEU A 347 -20.21 0.85 13.91
C LEU A 347 -20.15 0.57 12.40
N GLY A 348 -18.98 0.22 11.84
CA GLY A 348 -18.81 -0.04 10.41
C GLY A 348 -18.45 1.17 9.55
N TYR A 349 -18.15 2.34 10.14
CA TYR A 349 -17.65 3.48 9.37
C TYR A 349 -16.25 3.21 8.83
N GLN A 350 -16.09 3.39 7.52
CA GLN A 350 -14.80 3.26 6.85
C GLN A 350 -14.19 4.64 6.54
N GLU A 351 -12.91 4.80 6.89
CA GLU A 351 -12.10 5.94 6.46
C GLU A 351 -11.78 5.82 4.97
N TYR A 352 -11.77 6.95 4.25
CA TYR A 352 -11.41 7.01 2.82
C TYR A 352 -12.26 6.09 1.93
N ALA A 353 -13.57 6.07 2.19
CA ALA A 353 -14.52 5.19 1.54
C ALA A 353 -15.59 5.98 0.76
N LEU A 354 -16.02 5.40 -0.36
CA LEU A 354 -17.16 5.86 -1.14
C LEU A 354 -18.45 5.39 -0.46
N ASN A 355 -19.33 6.33 -0.11
CA ASN A 355 -20.66 6.03 0.41
C ASN A 355 -21.57 5.64 -0.76
N LEU A 356 -22.06 4.40 -0.75
CA LEU A 356 -22.88 3.81 -1.80
C LEU A 356 -24.39 4.04 -1.59
N GLY A 357 -24.78 4.69 -0.50
CA GLY A 357 -26.16 4.82 -0.05
C GLY A 357 -26.53 3.72 0.96
N ASP A 358 -27.66 3.92 1.64
CA ASP A 358 -28.22 2.95 2.61
C ASP A 358 -27.26 2.48 3.70
N GLY A 359 -26.33 3.36 4.12
CA GLY A 359 -25.32 3.06 5.15
C GLY A 359 -24.15 2.20 4.67
N VAL A 360 -24.08 1.82 3.39
CA VAL A 360 -23.00 0.98 2.86
C VAL A 360 -21.87 1.84 2.31
N SER A 361 -20.62 1.49 2.62
CA SER A 361 -19.43 2.15 2.10
C SER A 361 -18.44 1.17 1.46
N SER A 362 -17.58 1.68 0.57
CA SER A 362 -16.49 0.92 -0.02
C SER A 362 -15.17 1.67 -0.02
N THR A 363 -14.10 1.07 0.49
CA THR A 363 -12.77 1.70 0.46
C THR A 363 -12.25 1.86 -0.96
N ILE A 364 -11.62 3.01 -1.25
CA ILE A 364 -11.05 3.31 -2.59
C ILE A 364 -9.53 3.53 -2.56
N ASP A 365 -8.87 3.12 -1.47
CA ASP A 365 -7.42 3.15 -1.24
C ASP A 365 -6.61 2.48 -2.36
N TRP A 366 -7.18 1.43 -2.94
CA TRP A 366 -6.59 0.65 -4.02
C TRP A 366 -6.44 1.40 -5.35
N THR A 367 -7.03 2.59 -5.50
CA THR A 367 -6.86 3.44 -6.69
C THR A 367 -5.62 4.34 -6.62
N ALA A 368 -4.77 4.13 -5.60
CA ALA A 368 -3.51 4.85 -5.47
C ALA A 368 -2.67 4.74 -6.77
N PRO A 369 -2.05 5.85 -7.21
CA PRO A 369 -1.84 7.11 -6.50
C PRO A 369 -2.94 8.14 -6.76
N ALA A 370 -3.96 7.85 -7.59
CA ALA A 370 -5.01 8.81 -7.92
C ALA A 370 -5.89 9.17 -6.73
N SER A 371 -6.11 8.23 -5.81
CA SER A 371 -6.79 8.50 -4.55
C SER A 371 -6.01 9.42 -3.62
N ILE A 372 -4.69 9.54 -3.72
CA ILE A 372 -3.89 10.36 -2.79
C ILE A 372 -4.31 11.84 -2.85
N PRO A 373 -4.25 12.55 -4.00
CA PRO A 373 -4.70 13.92 -4.06
C PRO A 373 -6.20 14.07 -3.78
N LEU A 374 -7.01 13.07 -4.14
CA LEU A 374 -8.44 13.05 -3.82
C LEU A 374 -8.66 13.05 -2.30
N PHE A 375 -8.01 12.14 -1.57
CA PHE A 375 -8.06 12.04 -0.12
C PHE A 375 -7.49 13.27 0.56
N MET A 376 -6.45 13.89 -0.02
CA MET A 376 -5.95 15.18 0.48
C MET A 376 -7.03 16.26 0.42
N GLY A 377 -7.85 16.26 -0.62
CA GLY A 377 -9.01 17.15 -0.70
C GLY A 377 -10.07 16.86 0.36
N VAL A 378 -10.34 15.58 0.61
CA VAL A 378 -11.30 15.14 1.63
C VAL A 378 -10.86 15.60 3.02
N GLU A 379 -9.60 15.35 3.39
CA GLU A 379 -9.05 15.78 4.68
C GLU A 379 -8.97 17.30 4.80
N LEU A 380 -8.55 18.01 3.74
CA LEU A 380 -8.51 19.46 3.75
C LEU A 380 -9.89 20.06 4.00
N TYR A 381 -10.94 19.50 3.38
CA TYR A 381 -12.31 19.93 3.64
C TYR A 381 -12.70 19.70 5.11
N ASN A 382 -12.43 18.52 5.66
CA ASN A 382 -12.75 18.20 7.05
C ASN A 382 -12.03 19.14 8.03
N ILE A 383 -10.77 19.48 7.78
CA ILE A 383 -10.00 20.44 8.60
C ILE A 383 -10.62 21.84 8.53
N VAL A 384 -10.95 22.33 7.33
CA VAL A 384 -11.51 23.67 7.11
C VAL A 384 -12.91 23.79 7.72
N ASP A 385 -13.72 22.75 7.58
CA ASP A 385 -15.08 22.68 8.15
C ASP A 385 -15.03 22.70 9.68
N LYS A 386 -14.13 21.90 10.29
CA LYS A 386 -13.96 21.82 11.76
C LYS A 386 -13.36 23.07 12.40
N THR A 387 -12.57 23.84 11.65
CA THR A 387 -11.90 25.04 12.18
C THR A 387 -12.71 26.34 12.04
N ASN A 388 -14.02 26.26 11.72
CA ASN A 388 -14.87 27.42 11.42
C ASN A 388 -14.25 28.34 10.35
N GLY A 389 -13.67 27.75 9.29
CA GLY A 389 -13.15 28.50 8.16
C GLY A 389 -11.86 29.27 8.46
N GLY A 390 -10.88 28.63 9.13
CA GLY A 390 -9.53 29.18 9.25
C GLY A 390 -9.04 29.69 7.89
N GLU A 391 -8.85 31.00 7.76
CA GLU A 391 -8.50 31.62 6.50
C GLU A 391 -7.09 31.18 6.08
N ILE A 392 -6.99 30.48 4.95
CA ILE A 392 -5.73 30.26 4.24
C ILE A 392 -5.33 31.61 3.65
N ASN A 393 -4.47 32.34 4.37
CA ASN A 393 -4.19 33.75 4.06
C ASN A 393 -3.01 33.93 3.11
N ASN A 394 -2.11 32.95 3.03
CA ASN A 394 -0.92 33.03 2.18
C ASN A 394 -0.52 31.66 1.60
N LEU A 395 0.42 31.67 0.64
CA LEU A 395 0.93 30.46 -0.02
C LEU A 395 1.63 29.49 0.94
N GLY A 396 2.24 29.97 2.03
CA GLY A 396 2.87 29.15 3.06
C GLY A 396 1.85 28.33 3.85
N ASP A 397 0.72 28.93 4.21
CA ASP A 397 -0.37 28.23 4.91
C ASP A 397 -0.95 27.10 4.05
N VAL A 398 -1.05 27.31 2.71
CA VAL A 398 -1.42 26.25 1.76
C VAL A 398 -0.39 25.11 1.81
N PHE A 399 0.91 25.42 1.81
CA PHE A 399 1.95 24.40 1.86
C PHE A 399 1.92 23.59 3.14
N ASP A 400 1.74 24.23 4.29
CA ASP A 400 1.71 23.56 5.58
C ASP A 400 0.45 22.70 5.72
N ALA A 401 -0.72 23.19 5.28
CA ALA A 401 -1.96 22.41 5.28
C ALA A 401 -1.87 21.20 4.33
N VAL A 402 -1.39 21.40 3.10
CA VAL A 402 -1.24 20.33 2.10
C VAL A 402 -0.15 19.33 2.52
N GLY A 403 0.95 19.81 3.08
CA GLY A 403 2.06 18.99 3.59
C GLY A 403 1.66 18.16 4.81
N GLY A 404 0.99 18.78 5.79
CA GLY A 404 0.45 18.08 6.96
C GLY A 404 -0.58 17.01 6.58
N THR A 405 -1.47 17.35 5.63
CA THR A 405 -2.46 16.41 5.11
C THR A 405 -1.80 15.24 4.38
N LEU A 406 -0.81 15.50 3.52
CA LEU A 406 -0.05 14.45 2.84
C LEU A 406 0.63 13.50 3.82
N LEU A 407 1.23 14.02 4.90
CA LEU A 407 1.83 13.19 5.94
C LEU A 407 0.77 12.32 6.63
N SER A 408 -0.38 12.90 6.99
CA SER A 408 -1.48 12.17 7.66
C SER A 408 -2.09 11.05 6.81
N ILE A 409 -2.18 11.22 5.48
CA ILE A 409 -2.65 10.19 4.54
C ILE A 409 -1.53 9.19 4.22
N SER A 410 -0.27 9.64 4.28
CA SER A 410 0.87 8.76 4.02
C SER A 410 1.05 7.71 5.09
N ASP A 411 0.70 7.97 6.35
CA ASP A 411 0.82 7.00 7.44
C ASP A 411 0.00 5.73 7.18
N PRO A 412 -1.32 5.78 6.93
CA PRO A 412 -2.09 4.60 6.53
C PRO A 412 -1.58 3.91 5.26
N LEU A 413 -1.12 4.67 4.27
CA LEU A 413 -0.56 4.11 3.02
C LEU A 413 0.80 3.43 3.23
N LEU A 414 1.63 3.97 4.13
CA LEU A 414 2.89 3.39 4.56
C LEU A 414 2.66 2.18 5.47
N GLU A 415 1.61 2.20 6.29
CA GLU A 415 1.16 1.07 7.13
C GLU A 415 0.69 -0.12 6.27
N LEU A 416 0.03 0.15 5.14
CA LEU A 416 -0.34 -0.87 4.16
C LEU A 416 0.88 -1.44 3.41
N THR A 417 1.98 -0.70 3.35
CA THR A 417 3.24 -1.18 2.79
C THR A 417 4.02 -1.91 3.89
N MET A 418 4.83 -2.89 3.54
CA MET A 418 5.55 -3.75 4.51
C MET A 418 6.53 -3.00 5.45
N LEU A 419 6.57 -1.67 5.40
CA LEU A 419 7.29 -0.76 6.29
C LEU A 419 6.75 -0.77 7.73
N GLN A 420 5.51 -1.20 7.97
CA GLN A 420 4.97 -1.35 9.33
C GLN A 420 5.84 -2.29 10.19
N GLY A 421 6.44 -3.34 9.61
CA GLY A 421 7.35 -4.22 10.34
C GLY A 421 8.64 -3.51 10.81
N LEU A 422 9.10 -2.50 10.07
CA LEU A 422 10.24 -1.67 10.46
C LEU A 422 9.83 -0.60 11.48
N GLN A 423 8.68 0.04 11.29
CA GLN A 423 8.12 1.04 12.21
C GLN A 423 7.79 0.42 13.57
N ASP A 424 7.12 -0.73 13.59
CA ASP A 424 6.86 -1.51 14.81
C ASP A 424 8.17 -1.94 15.47
N SER A 425 9.16 -2.40 14.70
CA SER A 425 10.47 -2.80 15.25
C SER A 425 11.23 -1.60 15.84
N LEU A 426 11.17 -0.43 15.20
CA LEU A 426 11.77 0.82 15.68
C LEU A 426 11.05 1.34 16.92
N ASN A 427 9.72 1.48 16.87
CA ASN A 427 8.91 1.97 17.98
C ASN A 427 9.05 1.08 19.22
N ASN A 428 9.06 -0.25 19.02
CA ASN A 428 9.23 -1.21 20.11
C ASN A 428 10.69 -1.38 20.56
N ALA A 429 11.65 -0.80 19.84
CA ALA A 429 13.05 -0.76 20.28
C ALA A 429 13.30 0.33 21.32
N TYR A 430 12.47 1.37 21.37
CA TYR A 430 12.58 2.40 22.40
C TYR A 430 11.94 1.92 23.70
N VAL A 431 12.74 1.84 24.76
CA VAL A 431 12.30 1.47 26.11
C VAL A 431 12.18 2.74 26.92
N LYS A 432 10.96 3.05 27.40
CA LYS A 432 10.80 4.08 28.41
C LYS A 432 11.40 3.58 29.72
N ASN A 433 12.38 4.31 30.24
CA ASN A 433 12.89 4.09 31.57
C ASN A 433 11.83 4.57 32.58
N GLU A 434 11.30 3.65 33.39
CA GLU A 434 10.21 3.94 34.33
C GLU A 434 10.57 4.98 35.41
N THR A 435 11.87 5.26 35.59
CA THR A 435 12.36 6.16 36.66
C THR A 435 12.62 7.58 36.16
N THR A 436 13.09 7.75 34.93
CA THR A 436 13.42 9.07 34.34
C THR A 436 12.41 9.53 33.28
N GLY A 437 11.56 8.63 32.76
CA GLY A 437 10.62 8.93 31.68
C GLY A 437 11.26 8.98 30.29
N ASP A 438 12.59 8.92 30.21
CA ASP A 438 13.35 8.97 28.97
C ASP A 438 13.23 7.67 28.19
N SER A 439 13.12 7.79 26.86
CA SER A 439 13.08 6.66 25.93
C SER A 439 14.49 6.33 25.43
N GLU A 440 15.03 5.19 25.82
CA GLU A 440 16.34 4.69 25.36
C GLU A 440 16.19 3.61 24.29
N PHE A 441 17.01 3.69 23.25
CA PHE A 441 17.03 2.67 22.19
C PHE A 441 17.66 1.37 22.70
N SER A 442 16.93 0.24 22.59
CA SER A 442 17.39 -1.11 22.90
C SER A 442 17.72 -1.89 21.62
N PRO A 443 19.02 -2.09 21.31
CA PRO A 443 19.44 -2.86 20.14
C PRO A 443 18.96 -4.32 20.18
N MET A 444 18.83 -4.92 21.37
CA MET A 444 18.40 -6.31 21.52
C MET A 444 16.91 -6.49 21.19
N ARG A 445 16.03 -5.59 21.65
CA ARG A 445 14.60 -5.61 21.30
C ARG A 445 14.39 -5.30 19.82
N PHE A 446 15.17 -4.37 19.28
CA PHE A 446 15.17 -4.12 17.84
C PHE A 446 15.52 -5.39 17.05
N LEU A 447 16.57 -6.11 17.46
CA LEU A 447 17.00 -7.35 16.81
C LEU A 447 15.98 -8.50 16.94
N SER A 448 15.37 -8.68 18.11
CA SER A 448 14.32 -9.69 18.29
C SER A 448 13.11 -9.39 17.42
N ASN A 449 12.65 -8.13 17.40
CA ASN A 449 11.48 -7.71 16.63
C ASN A 449 11.74 -7.76 15.11
N ALA A 450 12.96 -7.43 14.66
CA ALA A 450 13.36 -7.61 13.28
C ALA A 450 13.38 -9.10 12.87
N GLY A 451 13.88 -9.98 13.74
CA GLY A 451 13.86 -11.43 13.52
C GLY A 451 12.43 -12.01 13.47
N ILE A 452 11.55 -11.56 14.35
CA ILE A 452 10.14 -11.93 14.39
C ILE A 452 9.39 -11.40 13.15
N SER A 453 9.63 -10.15 12.75
CA SER A 453 9.08 -9.56 11.53
C SER A 453 9.53 -10.33 10.29
N PHE A 454 10.79 -10.75 10.26
CA PHE A 454 11.31 -11.61 9.21
C PHE A 454 10.61 -12.97 9.17
N ALA A 455 10.37 -13.61 10.32
CA ALA A 455 9.60 -14.85 10.41
C ALA A 455 8.15 -14.68 9.93
N SER A 456 7.50 -13.56 10.24
CA SER A 456 6.12 -13.29 9.82
C SER A 456 5.94 -13.23 8.30
N GLN A 457 7.00 -12.88 7.56
CA GLN A 457 6.99 -12.81 6.09
C GLN A 457 6.92 -14.19 5.42
N PHE A 458 7.10 -15.28 6.19
CA PHE A 458 6.89 -16.65 5.72
C PHE A 458 5.46 -17.13 5.89
N THR A 459 4.58 -16.33 6.53
CA THR A 459 3.16 -16.65 6.67
C THR A 459 2.38 -16.00 5.53
N PRO A 460 1.83 -16.78 4.58
CA PRO A 460 1.17 -16.22 3.41
C PRO A 460 -0.03 -15.34 3.76
N SER A 461 -0.11 -14.16 3.16
CA SER A 461 -1.26 -13.27 3.33
C SER A 461 -2.56 -13.85 2.77
N VAL A 462 -2.50 -14.70 1.73
CA VAL A 462 -3.64 -15.46 1.19
C VAL A 462 -4.27 -16.38 2.24
N GLY A 463 -3.48 -16.90 3.18
CA GLY A 463 -4.00 -17.73 4.26
C GLY A 463 -5.00 -16.99 5.13
N GLY A 464 -4.78 -15.68 5.36
CA GLY A 464 -5.74 -14.82 6.08
C GLY A 464 -7.04 -14.59 5.34
N GLN A 465 -7.02 -14.53 4.00
CA GLN A 465 -8.23 -14.45 3.19
C GLN A 465 -9.05 -15.74 3.27
N ILE A 466 -8.38 -16.89 3.19
CA ILE A 466 -9.01 -18.19 3.36
C ILE A 466 -9.56 -18.34 4.78
N ALA A 467 -8.80 -17.93 5.80
CA ALA A 467 -9.23 -17.95 7.19
C ALA A 467 -10.51 -17.13 7.38
N ARG A 468 -10.56 -15.87 6.91
CA ARG A 468 -11.78 -15.02 6.96
C ARG A 468 -12.94 -15.50 6.08
N THR A 469 -12.66 -16.34 5.08
CA THR A 469 -13.73 -16.97 4.29
C THR A 469 -14.42 -18.06 5.11
N ILE A 470 -13.64 -18.86 5.85
CA ILE A 470 -14.13 -19.99 6.64
C ILE A 470 -14.71 -19.53 7.97
N ASP A 471 -13.96 -18.69 8.69
CA ASP A 471 -14.33 -18.14 9.99
C ASP A 471 -15.01 -16.77 9.79
N PRO A 472 -16.33 -16.66 10.04
CA PRO A 472 -17.04 -15.40 9.90
C PRO A 472 -16.71 -14.41 11.02
N VAL A 473 -16.11 -14.85 12.12
CA VAL A 473 -15.84 -14.01 13.29
C VAL A 473 -14.55 -13.22 13.08
N ARG A 474 -14.59 -11.90 13.29
CA ARG A 474 -13.37 -11.09 13.34
C ARG A 474 -12.57 -11.49 14.59
N ARG A 475 -11.31 -11.85 14.42
CA ARG A 475 -10.43 -12.32 15.51
C ARG A 475 -9.57 -11.20 16.07
N ASP A 476 -9.42 -11.17 17.40
CA ASP A 476 -8.52 -10.30 18.11
C ASP A 476 -7.08 -10.83 18.00
N THR A 477 -6.14 -9.93 17.71
CA THR A 477 -4.71 -10.25 17.59
C THR A 477 -3.86 -9.45 18.57
N VAL A 478 -4.49 -8.76 19.53
CA VAL A 478 -3.79 -8.11 20.63
C VAL A 478 -3.05 -9.17 21.45
N GLY A 479 -1.79 -8.89 21.76
CA GLY A 479 -0.97 -9.80 22.56
C GLY A 479 -1.39 -9.82 24.02
N ASP A 480 -1.37 -11.02 24.61
CA ASP A 480 -1.65 -11.27 26.01
C ASP A 480 -0.38 -11.05 26.86
N PRO A 481 -0.36 -10.10 27.82
CA PRO A 481 0.78 -9.91 28.71
C PRO A 481 1.02 -11.08 29.67
N THR A 482 0.02 -11.95 29.89
CA THR A 482 0.10 -13.14 30.75
C THR A 482 0.64 -14.37 30.01
N SER A 483 0.74 -14.30 28.67
CA SER A 483 1.33 -15.35 27.83
C SER A 483 2.78 -15.62 28.23
N GLU A 484 3.20 -16.89 28.20
CA GLU A 484 4.59 -17.30 28.45
C GLU A 484 5.57 -16.65 27.47
N LEU A 485 5.09 -16.27 26.29
CA LEU A 485 5.86 -15.56 25.26
C LEU A 485 6.04 -14.07 25.58
N GLY A 486 5.22 -13.52 26.47
CA GLY A 486 5.09 -12.08 26.70
C GLY A 486 4.32 -11.36 25.58
N LYS A 487 3.74 -10.21 25.94
CA LYS A 487 2.79 -9.43 25.11
C LYS A 487 3.22 -9.23 23.65
N ASP A 488 4.47 -8.83 23.43
CA ASP A 488 4.92 -8.43 22.09
C ASP A 488 5.06 -9.63 21.14
N LEU A 489 5.61 -10.74 21.65
CA LEU A 489 5.75 -12.00 20.90
C LEU A 489 4.40 -12.68 20.68
N ASP A 490 3.53 -12.63 21.68
CA ASP A 490 2.16 -13.15 21.60
C ASP A 490 1.36 -12.42 20.53
N LYS A 491 1.42 -11.08 20.49
CA LYS A 491 0.78 -10.25 19.44
C LYS A 491 1.17 -10.70 18.04
N VAL A 492 2.46 -10.96 17.81
CA VAL A 492 2.92 -11.40 16.49
C VAL A 492 2.47 -12.83 16.18
N THR A 493 2.53 -13.72 17.17
CA THR A 493 2.05 -15.10 17.03
C THR A 493 0.58 -15.11 16.66
N ASN A 494 -0.25 -14.30 17.32
CA ASN A 494 -1.67 -14.13 17.02
C ASN A 494 -1.88 -13.59 15.59
N LYS A 495 -1.08 -12.59 15.16
CA LYS A 495 -1.11 -12.10 13.76
C LYS A 495 -0.74 -13.18 12.72
N MET A 496 0.16 -14.11 13.05
CA MET A 496 0.49 -15.25 12.18
C MET A 496 -0.63 -16.29 12.20
N GLN A 497 -1.13 -16.63 13.38
CA GLN A 497 -2.21 -17.59 13.60
C GLN A 497 -3.49 -17.17 12.88
N ALA A 498 -3.82 -15.88 12.90
CA ALA A 498 -4.96 -15.30 12.18
C ALA A 498 -4.88 -15.50 10.65
N LYS A 499 -3.70 -15.84 10.12
CA LYS A 499 -3.48 -16.14 8.70
C LYS A 499 -3.46 -17.63 8.40
N ILE A 500 -3.68 -18.50 9.38
CA ILE A 500 -3.68 -19.95 9.20
C ILE A 500 -5.13 -20.44 9.33
N PRO A 501 -5.73 -20.94 8.23
CA PRO A 501 -7.07 -21.54 8.28
C PRO A 501 -7.15 -22.64 9.36
N GLY A 502 -8.25 -22.66 10.11
CA GLY A 502 -8.43 -23.55 11.27
C GLY A 502 -7.87 -22.97 12.55
N LEU A 503 -6.56 -22.67 12.60
CA LEU A 503 -5.93 -22.10 13.81
C LEU A 503 -6.40 -20.68 14.12
N ALA A 504 -6.81 -19.90 13.11
CA ALA A 504 -7.37 -18.57 13.31
C ALA A 504 -8.59 -18.60 14.26
N SER A 505 -9.38 -19.67 14.25
CA SER A 505 -10.58 -19.80 15.06
C SER A 505 -10.33 -20.04 16.54
N ASP A 506 -9.09 -20.41 16.91
CA ASP A 506 -8.66 -20.54 18.31
C ASP A 506 -8.35 -19.17 18.94
N LEU A 507 -8.22 -18.11 18.14
CA LEU A 507 -8.01 -16.76 18.66
C LEU A 507 -9.31 -16.21 19.28
N GLN A 508 -9.14 -15.35 20.26
CA GLN A 508 -10.27 -14.64 20.88
C GLN A 508 -11.06 -13.85 19.84
N PRO A 509 -12.39 -13.77 19.95
CA PRO A 509 -13.19 -12.90 19.09
C PRO A 509 -12.87 -11.42 19.37
N TYR A 510 -12.92 -10.62 18.32
CA TYR A 510 -13.00 -9.18 18.47
C TYR A 510 -14.37 -8.84 19.09
N ILE A 511 -14.34 -7.97 20.08
CA ILE A 511 -15.53 -7.54 20.81
C ILE A 511 -15.63 -6.03 20.62
N ASN A 512 -16.73 -5.58 20.04
CA ASN A 512 -17.01 -4.15 19.84
C ASN A 512 -17.28 -3.45 21.18
N VAL A 513 -17.45 -2.13 21.14
CA VAL A 513 -17.70 -1.31 22.34
C VAL A 513 -18.92 -1.76 23.16
N TRP A 514 -19.92 -2.39 22.52
CA TRP A 514 -21.17 -2.86 23.15
C TRP A 514 -21.12 -4.30 23.63
N GLY A 515 -19.96 -4.95 23.55
CA GLY A 515 -19.79 -6.29 24.08
C GLY A 515 -20.29 -7.39 23.13
N GLU A 516 -20.44 -7.07 21.86
CA GLU A 516 -20.89 -7.98 20.80
C GLU A 516 -19.71 -8.45 19.96
N GLN A 517 -19.83 -9.66 19.40
CA GLN A 517 -18.84 -10.17 18.47
C GLN A 517 -19.11 -9.60 17.09
N GLU A 518 -18.06 -9.15 16.42
CA GLU A 518 -18.17 -8.79 15.01
C GLU A 518 -18.17 -10.05 14.14
N ILE A 519 -19.30 -10.27 13.47
CA ILE A 519 -19.55 -11.43 12.62
C ILE A 519 -19.87 -10.93 11.21
N ASN A 520 -19.11 -11.41 10.22
CA ASN A 520 -19.49 -11.21 8.82
C ASN A 520 -20.65 -12.17 8.48
N GLU A 521 -21.86 -11.61 8.41
CA GLU A 521 -23.10 -12.35 8.17
C GLU A 521 -23.25 -12.88 6.74
N HIS A 522 -22.40 -12.45 5.81
CA HIS A 522 -22.48 -12.91 4.42
C HIS A 522 -22.22 -14.40 4.32
N SER A 523 -22.87 -15.07 3.36
CA SER A 523 -22.61 -16.48 3.09
C SER A 523 -21.16 -16.76 2.70
N TRP A 524 -20.66 -17.98 2.96
CA TRP A 524 -19.26 -18.35 2.65
C TRP A 524 -18.84 -18.04 1.19
N PRO A 525 -19.68 -18.24 0.14
CA PRO A 525 -19.28 -17.90 -1.23
C PRO A 525 -19.14 -16.40 -1.44
N VAL A 526 -19.99 -15.59 -0.80
CA VAL A 526 -19.91 -14.12 -0.88
C VAL A 526 -18.63 -13.64 -0.19
N ARG A 527 -18.31 -14.15 1.00
CA ARG A 527 -17.04 -13.85 1.69
C ARG A 527 -15.82 -14.23 0.85
N LEU A 528 -15.86 -15.37 0.15
CA LEU A 528 -14.79 -15.75 -0.77
C LEU A 528 -14.59 -14.72 -1.88
N LEU A 529 -15.69 -14.24 -2.49
CA LEU A 529 -15.64 -13.23 -3.55
C LEU A 529 -15.11 -11.88 -3.02
N GLU A 530 -15.52 -11.45 -1.83
CA GLU A 530 -15.03 -10.24 -1.18
C GLU A 530 -13.53 -10.29 -0.90
N GLN A 531 -13.04 -11.45 -0.42
CA GLN A 531 -11.63 -11.61 -0.09
C GLN A 531 -10.75 -11.78 -1.34
N ALA A 532 -11.28 -12.38 -2.42
CA ALA A 532 -10.50 -12.72 -3.62
C ALA A 532 -10.55 -11.68 -4.74
N ILE A 533 -11.71 -11.03 -4.96
CA ILE A 533 -11.98 -10.23 -6.16
C ILE A 533 -12.10 -8.74 -5.84
N LEU A 534 -12.73 -8.39 -4.72
CA LEU A 534 -12.98 -6.97 -4.43
C LEU A 534 -11.67 -6.27 -4.06
N PRO A 535 -11.27 -5.22 -4.79
CA PRO A 535 -10.06 -4.47 -4.47
C PRO A 535 -10.26 -3.62 -3.21
N GLY A 536 -11.49 -3.15 -2.94
CA GLY A 536 -11.88 -2.45 -1.70
C GLY A 536 -12.54 -3.37 -0.67
N TYR A 537 -12.65 -2.90 0.57
CA TYR A 537 -13.52 -3.53 1.56
C TYR A 537 -14.92 -2.93 1.43
N LEU A 538 -15.95 -3.76 1.56
CA LEU A 538 -17.33 -3.33 1.72
C LEU A 538 -17.68 -3.45 3.19
N ASP A 539 -18.36 -2.45 3.71
CA ASP A 539 -18.89 -2.49 5.08
C ASP A 539 -20.20 -1.70 5.16
N GLY A 540 -21.03 -2.07 6.12
CA GLY A 540 -22.32 -1.43 6.37
C GLY A 540 -22.29 -0.77 7.74
N VAL A 541 -22.74 0.47 7.80
CA VAL A 541 -22.96 1.15 9.07
C VAL A 541 -24.19 0.54 9.73
N ASP A 542 -23.99 -0.09 10.88
CA ASP A 542 -25.06 -0.60 11.72
C ASP A 542 -25.16 0.26 12.98
N MET A 543 -26.29 0.93 13.14
CA MET A 543 -26.55 1.86 14.23
C MET A 543 -27.85 1.49 14.93
N THR A 544 -27.73 1.26 16.22
CA THR A 544 -28.88 1.19 17.13
C THR A 544 -29.42 2.60 17.42
N PRO A 545 -30.64 2.73 17.99
CA PRO A 545 -31.14 4.02 18.45
C PRO A 545 -30.22 4.73 19.46
N VAL A 546 -29.49 3.94 20.27
CA VAL A 546 -28.47 4.47 21.19
C VAL A 546 -27.33 5.08 20.40
N ASP A 547 -26.82 4.38 19.38
CA ASP A 547 -25.71 4.88 18.57
C ASP A 547 -26.06 6.18 17.85
N VAL A 548 -27.26 6.25 17.28
CA VAL A 548 -27.78 7.47 16.63
C VAL A 548 -27.76 8.66 17.58
N GLU A 549 -28.26 8.49 18.81
CA GLU A 549 -28.31 9.59 19.78
C GLU A 549 -26.91 9.95 20.30
N LEU A 550 -26.04 8.98 20.57
CA LEU A 550 -24.66 9.24 21.02
C LEU A 550 -23.85 9.98 19.95
N THR A 551 -23.93 9.55 18.70
CA THR A 551 -23.27 10.23 17.58
C THR A 551 -23.83 11.64 17.38
N ARG A 552 -25.16 11.82 17.51
CA ARG A 552 -25.80 13.15 17.46
C ARG A 552 -25.29 14.05 18.58
N LEU A 553 -25.30 13.56 19.82
CA LEU A 553 -24.84 14.32 20.98
C LEU A 553 -23.38 14.74 20.82
N TYR A 554 -22.48 13.82 20.48
CA TYR A 554 -21.08 14.15 20.23
C TYR A 554 -20.92 15.19 19.11
N SER A 555 -21.68 15.07 18.02
CA SER A 555 -21.61 16.04 16.92
C SER A 555 -22.03 17.47 17.33
N VAL A 556 -22.98 17.61 18.25
CA VAL A 556 -23.53 18.91 18.68
C VAL A 556 -22.75 19.50 19.85
N THR A 557 -22.41 18.69 20.85
CA THR A 557 -21.77 19.15 22.09
C THR A 557 -20.24 19.14 22.01
N GLN A 558 -19.67 18.34 21.10
CA GLN A 558 -18.24 18.06 21.01
C GLN A 558 -17.67 17.48 22.33
N ASP A 559 -18.53 16.89 23.17
CA ASP A 559 -18.14 16.29 24.45
C ASP A 559 -17.69 14.83 24.24
N PRO A 560 -16.38 14.53 24.33
CA PRO A 560 -15.87 13.19 24.10
C PRO A 560 -16.31 12.19 25.18
N SER A 561 -16.85 12.65 26.33
CA SER A 561 -17.32 11.75 27.39
C SER A 561 -18.57 10.96 27.00
N VAL A 562 -19.30 11.41 25.97
CA VAL A 562 -20.44 10.70 25.39
C VAL A 562 -20.00 9.51 24.54
N VAL A 563 -18.79 9.56 23.98
CA VAL A 563 -18.25 8.50 23.14
C VAL A 563 -17.91 7.29 24.00
N PRO A 564 -18.59 6.14 23.80
CA PRO A 564 -18.34 4.97 24.60
C PRO A 564 -16.95 4.42 24.27
N SER A 565 -16.22 4.00 25.30
CA SER A 565 -14.89 3.40 25.13
C SER A 565 -14.63 2.33 26.19
N ASN A 566 -13.74 1.40 25.88
CA ASN A 566 -13.38 0.34 26.81
C ASN A 566 -12.51 0.88 27.96
N TYR A 567 -12.99 0.71 29.20
CA TYR A 567 -12.35 1.24 30.41
C TYR A 567 -10.93 0.68 30.68
N LEU A 568 -10.65 -0.56 30.25
CA LEU A 568 -9.40 -1.29 30.54
C LEU A 568 -8.52 -1.48 29.30
N SER A 569 -8.09 -0.38 28.69
CA SER A 569 -7.18 -0.40 27.53
C SER A 569 -5.87 -1.20 27.74
N TYR A 570 -5.48 -1.49 29.00
CA TYR A 570 -4.25 -2.22 29.36
C TYR A 570 -4.46 -3.53 30.14
N ARG A 571 -5.64 -4.17 30.06
CA ARG A 571 -5.98 -5.48 30.69
C ARG A 571 -5.66 -5.62 32.18
N THR A 572 -5.35 -4.52 32.89
CA THR A 572 -4.84 -4.59 34.28
C THR A 572 -5.82 -3.95 35.24
N LEU A 573 -6.26 -4.73 36.22
CA LEU A 573 -7.00 -4.27 37.38
C LEU A 573 -6.03 -3.73 38.44
N LYS A 574 -6.37 -2.58 39.03
CA LYS A 574 -5.59 -1.95 40.11
C LYS A 574 -6.49 -1.62 41.31
N SER A 575 -6.05 -1.98 42.51
CA SER A 575 -6.71 -1.61 43.77
C SER A 575 -5.68 -1.37 44.89
N GLY A 576 -5.34 -0.09 45.12
CA GLY A 576 -4.16 0.26 45.92
C GLY A 576 -2.87 -0.22 45.24
N ASP A 577 -2.03 -0.92 45.99
CA ASP A 577 -0.77 -1.51 45.49
C ASP A 577 -0.97 -2.86 44.78
N GLU A 578 -2.14 -3.49 44.93
CA GLU A 578 -2.43 -4.77 44.29
C GLU A 578 -2.80 -4.58 42.82
N ARG A 579 -2.25 -5.47 41.98
CA ARG A 579 -2.47 -5.49 40.54
C ARG A 579 -2.77 -6.90 40.07
N TYR A 580 -3.75 -7.03 39.20
CA TYR A 580 -4.07 -8.28 38.50
C TYR A 580 -4.16 -8.02 37.02
N VAL A 581 -3.47 -8.81 36.21
CA VAL A 581 -3.53 -8.72 34.75
C VAL A 581 -4.47 -9.80 34.25
N LEU A 582 -5.57 -9.40 33.61
CA LEU A 582 -6.55 -10.30 33.03
C LEU A 582 -5.90 -11.08 31.87
N THR A 583 -6.12 -12.38 31.85
CA THR A 583 -5.81 -13.24 30.70
C THR A 583 -6.66 -12.86 29.48
N ALA A 584 -6.35 -13.40 28.30
CA ALA A 584 -7.13 -13.15 27.10
C ALA A 584 -8.61 -13.52 27.23
N ASP A 585 -8.93 -14.69 27.79
CA ASP A 585 -10.31 -15.13 28.01
C ASP A 585 -11.05 -14.21 28.98
N GLU A 586 -10.43 -13.87 30.11
CA GLU A 586 -11.02 -13.01 31.14
C GLU A 586 -11.23 -11.58 30.64
N TYR A 587 -10.32 -11.09 29.80
CA TYR A 587 -10.46 -9.79 29.17
C TYR A 587 -11.58 -9.79 28.12
N THR A 588 -11.74 -10.86 27.35
CA THR A 588 -12.89 -11.04 26.45
C THR A 588 -14.21 -11.05 27.23
N GLU A 589 -14.30 -11.83 28.31
CA GLU A 589 -15.46 -11.87 29.20
C GLU A 589 -15.76 -10.47 29.76
N PHE A 590 -14.73 -9.76 30.23
CA PHE A 590 -14.85 -8.39 30.72
C PHE A 590 -15.42 -7.45 29.65
N LYS A 591 -14.89 -7.47 28.42
CA LYS A 591 -15.39 -6.63 27.31
C LYS A 591 -16.87 -6.89 27.03
N ILE A 592 -17.28 -8.16 27.02
CA ILE A 592 -18.68 -8.56 26.79
C ILE A 592 -19.59 -8.02 27.90
N GLU A 593 -19.25 -8.28 29.16
CA GLU A 593 -20.06 -7.80 30.29
C GLU A 593 -20.10 -6.27 30.37
N ASN A 594 -18.95 -5.63 30.17
CA ASN A 594 -18.80 -4.18 30.23
C ASN A 594 -19.61 -3.50 29.13
N GLY A 595 -19.44 -3.92 27.89
CA GLY A 595 -20.15 -3.32 26.76
C GLY A 595 -21.66 -3.47 26.86
N ARG A 596 -22.16 -4.65 27.25
CA ARG A 596 -23.60 -4.87 27.44
C ARG A 596 -24.19 -4.01 28.55
N ALA A 597 -23.46 -3.85 29.64
CA ALA A 597 -23.88 -2.98 30.74
C ALA A 597 -23.88 -1.50 30.33
N MET A 598 -22.87 -1.07 29.56
CA MET A 598 -22.82 0.28 28.99
C MET A 598 -24.00 0.55 28.06
N TYR A 599 -24.29 -0.37 27.15
CA TYR A 599 -25.40 -0.24 26.21
C TYR A 599 -26.73 -0.12 26.95
N ALA A 600 -27.01 -1.04 27.89
CA ALA A 600 -28.24 -1.01 28.68
C ALA A 600 -28.38 0.30 29.48
N ALA A 601 -27.30 0.78 30.09
CA ALA A 601 -27.32 2.04 30.82
C ALA A 601 -27.56 3.26 29.92
N ALA A 602 -27.00 3.27 28.71
CA ALA A 602 -27.25 4.32 27.73
C ALA A 602 -28.70 4.29 27.23
N GLU A 603 -29.21 3.10 26.89
CA GLU A 603 -30.60 2.89 26.47
C GLU A 603 -31.59 3.35 27.54
N ASP A 604 -31.39 2.92 28.80
CA ASP A 604 -32.22 3.33 29.93
C ASP A 604 -32.17 4.86 30.12
N ALA A 605 -30.98 5.47 30.00
CA ALA A 605 -30.79 6.91 30.17
C ALA A 605 -31.51 7.72 29.07
N ILE A 606 -31.55 7.24 27.83
CA ILE A 606 -32.21 7.90 26.71
C ILE A 606 -33.74 7.74 26.78
N ASN A 607 -34.22 6.65 27.36
CA ASN A 607 -35.65 6.32 27.41
C ASN A 607 -36.42 6.94 28.59
N ILE A 608 -35.78 7.67 29.51
CA ILE A 608 -36.51 8.33 30.60
C ILE A 608 -37.35 9.52 30.09
N PRO A 609 -38.54 9.76 30.66
CA PRO A 609 -39.40 10.88 30.21
C PRO A 609 -38.72 12.26 30.28
N GLN A 610 -37.86 12.46 31.27
CA GLN A 610 -37.14 13.72 31.50
C GLN A 610 -36.08 14.00 30.43
N TYR A 611 -35.57 12.97 29.75
CA TYR A 611 -34.52 13.09 28.74
C TYR A 611 -34.93 14.02 27.60
N SER A 612 -36.18 13.90 27.15
CA SER A 612 -36.77 14.74 26.11
C SER A 612 -36.81 16.24 26.46
N ARG A 613 -36.67 16.60 27.74
CA ARG A 613 -36.74 17.98 28.24
C ARG A 613 -35.37 18.57 28.57
N MET A 614 -34.31 17.76 28.55
CA MET A 614 -32.93 18.19 28.80
C MET A 614 -32.36 18.94 27.59
N SER A 615 -31.44 19.88 27.84
CA SER A 615 -30.58 20.43 26.78
C SER A 615 -29.63 19.36 26.23
N ASP A 616 -29.02 19.60 25.07
CA ASP A 616 -28.08 18.62 24.50
C ASP A 616 -26.84 18.42 25.39
N ASP A 617 -26.34 19.47 26.05
CA ASP A 617 -25.25 19.35 27.05
C ASP A 617 -25.67 18.54 28.29
N GLU A 618 -26.90 18.72 28.74
CA GLU A 618 -27.46 17.96 29.88
C GLU A 618 -27.65 16.49 29.50
N LYS A 619 -28.16 16.21 28.30
CA LYS A 619 -28.29 14.84 27.77
C LYS A 619 -26.94 14.16 27.63
N ALA A 620 -25.96 14.86 27.05
CA ALA A 620 -24.58 14.38 26.92
C ALA A 620 -24.01 14.00 28.29
N SER A 621 -24.06 14.93 29.24
CA SER A 621 -23.58 14.71 30.61
C SER A 621 -24.31 13.56 31.31
N TYR A 622 -25.63 13.44 31.11
CA TYR A 622 -26.46 12.42 31.76
C TYR A 622 -26.14 11.02 31.24
N VAL A 623 -26.07 10.85 29.91
CA VAL A 623 -25.76 9.56 29.29
C VAL A 623 -24.32 9.15 29.55
N ALA A 624 -23.37 10.09 29.42
CA ALA A 624 -21.96 9.84 29.74
C ALA A 624 -21.80 9.36 31.20
N LYS A 625 -22.54 9.96 32.13
CA LYS A 625 -22.56 9.52 33.53
C LYS A 625 -23.14 8.12 33.69
N ALA A 626 -24.27 7.82 33.05
CA ALA A 626 -24.89 6.50 33.12
C ALA A 626 -23.95 5.40 32.61
N ILE A 627 -23.31 5.62 31.47
CA ILE A 627 -22.30 4.73 30.89
C ILE A 627 -21.15 4.52 31.87
N LYS A 628 -20.61 5.62 32.42
CA LYS A 628 -19.47 5.57 33.35
C LYS A 628 -19.81 4.85 34.66
N ASP A 629 -21.01 5.05 35.20
CA ASP A 629 -21.47 4.39 36.42
C ASP A 629 -21.61 2.87 36.16
N ALA A 630 -22.16 2.47 35.01
CA ALA A 630 -22.23 1.07 34.61
C ALA A 630 -20.83 0.44 34.47
N GLN A 631 -19.89 1.12 33.80
CA GLN A 631 -18.50 0.65 33.70
C GLN A 631 -17.84 0.48 35.08
N TYR A 632 -18.08 1.44 35.99
CA TYR A 632 -17.55 1.39 37.34
C TYR A 632 -18.08 0.18 38.11
N ASP A 633 -19.37 -0.13 37.98
CA ASP A 633 -19.97 -1.29 38.63
C ASP A 633 -19.37 -2.60 38.11
N ILE A 634 -19.21 -2.74 36.79
CA ILE A 634 -18.54 -3.92 36.19
C ILE A 634 -17.11 -4.04 36.69
N LEU A 635 -16.35 -2.94 36.65
CA LEU A 635 -14.98 -2.90 37.16
C LEU A 635 -14.91 -3.30 38.63
N LYS A 636 -15.84 -2.83 39.46
CA LYS A 636 -15.91 -3.18 40.88
C LYS A 636 -16.18 -4.66 41.08
N ARG A 637 -17.07 -5.27 40.28
CA ARG A 637 -17.29 -6.73 40.32
C ARG A 637 -16.02 -7.51 39.97
N TYR A 638 -15.29 -7.09 38.94
CA TYR A 638 -14.04 -7.73 38.54
C TYR A 638 -12.92 -7.53 39.58
N LYS A 639 -12.78 -6.33 40.15
CA LYS A 639 -11.86 -6.09 41.28
C LYS A 639 -12.21 -6.97 42.47
N LYS A 640 -13.49 -7.14 42.79
CA LYS A 640 -13.91 -8.04 43.87
C LYS A 640 -13.60 -9.51 43.55
N LYS A 641 -13.83 -9.94 42.30
CA LYS A 641 -13.58 -11.30 41.83
C LYS A 641 -12.09 -11.68 41.91
N TYR A 642 -11.20 -10.79 41.47
CA TYR A 642 -9.77 -11.09 41.29
C TYR A 642 -8.83 -10.50 42.35
N LEU A 643 -9.22 -9.39 42.98
CA LEU A 643 -8.44 -8.69 44.02
C LEU A 643 -9.10 -8.77 45.41
N GLY A 644 -10.32 -9.34 45.52
CA GLY A 644 -11.03 -9.45 46.80
C GLY A 644 -11.51 -8.11 47.39
N LYS A 645 -11.53 -7.03 46.60
CA LYS A 645 -11.82 -5.65 47.03
C LYS A 645 -13.03 -5.04 46.34
#